data_AF-A0A2S8FD51-F1
#
_entry.id   AF-A0A2S8FD51-F1
#
_cell.length_a   1.000
_cell.length_b   1.000
_cell.length_c   1.000
_cell.angle_alpha   90.00
_cell.angle_beta   90.00
_cell.angle_gamma   90.00
#
_symmetry.space_group_name_H-M   'P 1'
#
loop_
_entity.id
_entity.type
_entity.pdbx_description
1 polymer ?
#
loop_
_entity_poly.entity_id
_entity_poly.type
_entity_poly.pdbx_seq_one_letter_code
_entity_poly.pdbx_strand_id
1 'polypeptide(L)'
;MKLSRRIWLKLSSAFAWGGPAAIASAQDATTTAKEINPAMPFGTEHKNLDSLAVGNWWDKKANGRSAPPTLIVPRNEVVAFAVYTQANGVLKMSAQLYPLKPDEARIARLEIQKDGQWVEIAQEEVLFPGWSAHFRVEDWDGSQTVPYRVRHGKEAMFEGSIRKDPIDKETIVVANMSCNSSRTTGERHEIVENLLHQDPDLLFFAGDQTYRHTEHTAGWIEFGLQFRDVIKDRPAICTPDDHDVGQPNLWGENGKLSTLSGNADGGFMFPAEYVNMVQRQQSWHLPDSPDPEPIERGITVYFTSMKVGGVDFAILEDRKFKSGPAGKIPQMGPRPDHINDPSYDPKTIDLPGLVLLGERQLKFLQNWGQDWEDVQMKCVLSQTAFCGAVHMHGSETGRLLADLDCNGWPQTGRRKALEEIRRAKAIHLCGDQHLAVVVKHGIDQFGDGPFGFTSPALVNTIYGRWWHPLDEKPGPNPVPNSPLPWTGDFKDGLGNKISMMAYANPPNIKDEKQRADGYGLVRFNKKTQEVTIECWPRFSDAKKGDSEQFPGWPIQVAVADYDGRKPVGFLPELKFDAESTPVVQVVKDDTGEILYTQRVAGTSFRPPVFAEGTYTVHVGKAKAGEVSFTSLAIADIDAAIDVVLA
;
A
#
# COMPACT_ATOMS: atom_id res chain seq x y z
N MET A 1 46.07 -43.84 27.87
CA MET A 1 47.23 -43.51 27.00
C MET A 1 46.81 -42.33 26.12
N LYS A 2 47.70 -41.34 25.95
CA LYS A 2 47.45 -40.01 25.37
C LYS A 2 47.27 -40.00 23.83
N LEU A 3 46.76 -38.85 23.35
CA LEU A 3 46.85 -38.18 22.02
C LEU A 3 45.74 -38.47 20.99
N SER A 4 45.41 -37.57 20.04
CA SER A 4 44.98 -36.15 20.02
C SER A 4 44.62 -35.77 18.57
N ARG A 5 43.61 -34.90 18.38
CA ARG A 5 43.29 -34.00 17.24
C ARG A 5 44.21 -34.00 15.98
N ARG A 6 43.54 -34.01 14.80
CA ARG A 6 43.82 -33.36 13.49
C ARG A 6 44.10 -34.30 12.31
N ILE A 7 43.54 -33.86 11.19
CA ILE A 7 43.62 -34.38 9.81
C ILE A 7 42.58 -35.46 9.55
N TRP A 8 41.45 -35.07 8.94
CA TRP A 8 40.84 -35.73 7.77
C TRP A 8 39.71 -34.82 7.25
N LEU A 9 40.15 -33.76 6.57
CA LEU A 9 39.31 -32.86 5.79
C LEU A 9 40.11 -32.58 4.51
N LYS A 10 39.82 -33.36 3.45
CA LYS A 10 40.02 -33.07 2.02
C LYS A 10 39.78 -34.35 1.22
N LEU A 11 39.02 -34.20 0.12
CA LEU A 11 38.70 -35.15 -0.94
C LEU A 11 37.53 -36.10 -0.70
N SER A 12 36.33 -35.65 -1.09
CA SER A 12 35.53 -36.35 -2.11
C SER A 12 34.28 -35.53 -2.47
N SER A 13 34.45 -34.60 -3.39
CA SER A 13 33.40 -34.09 -4.27
C SER A 13 33.37 -34.97 -5.52
N ALA A 14 32.27 -35.69 -5.78
CA ALA A 14 31.79 -36.01 -7.12
C ALA A 14 30.48 -36.82 -7.06
N PHE A 15 29.46 -36.35 -7.79
CA PHE A 15 28.23 -37.03 -8.22
C PHE A 15 27.15 -37.34 -7.18
N ALA A 16 26.23 -36.39 -7.00
CA ALA A 16 24.78 -36.60 -7.09
C ALA A 16 24.07 -35.24 -6.96
N TRP A 17 23.90 -34.51 -8.06
CA TRP A 17 22.93 -33.41 -8.13
C TRP A 17 21.56 -34.02 -8.44
N GLY A 18 20.86 -34.44 -7.40
CA GLY A 18 19.39 -34.46 -7.41
C GLY A 18 18.93 -33.12 -6.86
N GLY A 19 18.30 -32.30 -7.70
CA GLY A 19 17.75 -31.02 -7.27
C GLY A 19 16.69 -31.24 -6.17
N PRO A 20 16.56 -30.31 -5.22
CA PRO A 20 15.46 -30.37 -4.26
C PRO A 20 14.16 -30.15 -5.04
N ALA A 21 13.29 -31.15 -5.01
CA ALA A 21 11.90 -30.98 -5.40
C ALA A 21 11.33 -29.85 -4.55
N ALA A 22 10.80 -28.82 -5.20
CA ALA A 22 10.05 -27.76 -4.56
C ALA A 22 8.95 -28.41 -3.71
N ILE A 23 9.09 -28.29 -2.39
CA ILE A 23 8.02 -28.63 -1.47
C ILE A 23 7.02 -27.50 -1.64
N ALA A 24 5.96 -27.75 -2.41
CA ALA A 24 4.79 -26.88 -2.46
C ALA A 24 4.40 -26.53 -1.02
N SER A 25 4.33 -25.24 -0.71
CA SER A 25 3.81 -24.79 0.58
C SER A 25 2.41 -25.37 0.76
N ALA A 26 2.03 -25.68 2.01
CA ALA A 26 0.76 -26.30 2.37
C ALA A 26 -0.49 -25.43 2.10
N GLN A 27 -0.42 -24.47 1.18
CA GLN A 27 -1.53 -23.62 0.74
C GLN A 27 -2.38 -24.23 -0.37
N ASP A 28 -1.92 -25.28 -1.08
CA ASP A 28 -2.63 -25.81 -2.27
C ASP A 28 -3.35 -27.15 -2.07
N ALA A 29 -3.43 -27.68 -0.85
CA ALA A 29 -4.02 -29.00 -0.61
C ALA A 29 -5.28 -28.90 0.26
N THR A 30 -6.43 -28.58 -0.36
CA THR A 30 -7.72 -29.30 -0.25
C THR A 30 -8.87 -28.47 -0.82
N THR A 31 -8.99 -28.40 -2.14
CA THR A 31 -10.29 -28.28 -2.79
C THR A 31 -10.30 -29.27 -3.96
N THR A 32 -11.34 -30.10 -4.06
CA THR A 32 -11.57 -30.87 -5.28
C THR A 32 -11.68 -29.88 -6.43
N ALA A 33 -10.68 -29.87 -7.33
CA ALA A 33 -10.62 -28.94 -8.45
C ALA A 33 -11.92 -29.06 -9.26
N LYS A 34 -12.79 -28.07 -9.13
CA LYS A 34 -14.02 -27.96 -9.91
C LYS A 34 -13.59 -27.83 -11.37
N GLU A 35 -14.12 -28.67 -12.24
CA GLU A 35 -13.82 -28.62 -13.67
C GLU A 35 -14.21 -27.22 -14.21
N ILE A 36 -13.22 -26.42 -14.60
CA ILE A 36 -13.42 -25.04 -15.06
C ILE A 36 -13.88 -25.08 -16.52
N ASN A 37 -15.06 -24.54 -16.82
CA ASN A 37 -15.47 -24.30 -18.20
C ASN A 37 -14.65 -23.12 -18.78
N PRO A 38 -13.75 -23.32 -19.76
CA PRO A 38 -12.88 -22.25 -20.25
C PRO A 38 -13.62 -21.09 -20.92
N ALA A 39 -14.86 -21.30 -21.36
CA ALA A 39 -15.69 -20.25 -21.94
C ALA A 39 -16.44 -19.41 -20.88
N MET A 40 -16.64 -19.97 -19.69
CA MET A 40 -17.41 -19.35 -18.60
C MET A 40 -16.78 -19.74 -17.24
N PRO A 41 -15.52 -19.33 -16.97
CA PRO A 41 -14.81 -19.78 -15.77
C PRO A 41 -15.44 -19.27 -14.47
N PHE A 42 -16.24 -18.20 -14.54
CA PHE A 42 -16.93 -17.60 -13.40
C PHE A 42 -18.41 -17.98 -13.31
N GLY A 43 -18.83 -19.03 -14.05
CA GLY A 43 -20.21 -19.50 -14.06
C GLY A 43 -21.11 -18.81 -15.09
N THR A 44 -22.28 -19.40 -15.33
CA THR A 44 -23.23 -19.00 -16.38
C THR A 44 -23.89 -17.65 -16.13
N GLU A 45 -24.01 -17.24 -14.86
CA GLU A 45 -24.58 -15.95 -14.45
C GLU A 45 -23.60 -14.79 -14.70
N HIS A 46 -22.31 -15.09 -14.83
CA HIS A 46 -21.23 -14.10 -15.01
C HIS A 46 -20.48 -14.28 -16.34
N LYS A 47 -21.18 -14.70 -17.39
CA LYS A 47 -20.62 -14.96 -18.74
C LYS A 47 -19.88 -13.78 -19.40
N ASN A 48 -20.08 -12.57 -18.88
CA ASN A 48 -19.45 -11.34 -19.38
C ASN A 48 -18.18 -10.95 -18.60
N LEU A 49 -17.84 -11.67 -17.52
CA LEU A 49 -16.60 -11.42 -16.80
C LEU A 49 -15.40 -11.95 -17.57
N ASP A 50 -14.41 -11.09 -17.72
CA ASP A 50 -13.16 -11.27 -18.45
C ASP A 50 -13.40 -11.79 -19.88
N SER A 51 -14.49 -11.32 -20.50
CA SER A 51 -14.99 -11.87 -21.75
C SER A 51 -13.95 -11.78 -22.87
N LEU A 52 -13.06 -10.79 -22.86
CA LEU A 52 -12.00 -10.64 -23.85
C LEU A 52 -10.88 -11.68 -23.69
N ALA A 53 -10.72 -12.32 -22.54
CA ALA A 53 -9.62 -13.23 -22.22
C ALA A 53 -10.04 -14.71 -22.05
N VAL A 54 -11.33 -15.03 -22.15
CA VAL A 54 -11.86 -16.40 -21.95
C VAL A 54 -12.47 -16.99 -23.23
N GLY A 55 -12.62 -18.31 -23.28
CA GLY A 55 -13.15 -19.03 -24.45
C GLY A 55 -12.33 -18.80 -25.73
N ASN A 56 -13.02 -18.65 -26.86
CA ASN A 56 -12.40 -18.32 -28.15
C ASN A 56 -12.04 -16.82 -28.22
N TRP A 57 -11.17 -16.38 -27.30
CA TRP A 57 -10.77 -14.98 -27.16
C TRP A 57 -10.17 -14.40 -28.45
N TRP A 58 -9.55 -15.23 -29.29
CA TRP A 58 -8.95 -14.85 -30.56
C TRP A 58 -9.96 -14.39 -31.62
N ASP A 59 -11.26 -14.69 -31.44
CA ASP A 59 -12.34 -14.23 -32.31
C ASP A 59 -13.02 -12.96 -31.76
N LYS A 60 -12.64 -12.52 -30.56
CA LYS A 60 -13.27 -11.39 -29.85
C LYS A 60 -12.53 -10.08 -30.15
N LYS A 61 -13.30 -8.99 -30.17
CA LYS A 61 -12.78 -7.64 -30.34
C LYS A 61 -13.43 -6.71 -29.32
N ALA A 62 -12.59 -5.91 -28.67
CA ALA A 62 -13.07 -4.82 -27.85
C ALA A 62 -13.71 -3.72 -28.73
N ASN A 63 -14.80 -3.14 -28.26
CA ASN A 63 -15.55 -2.10 -28.97
C ASN A 63 -15.62 -0.84 -28.13
N GLY A 64 -15.79 0.32 -28.78
CA GLY A 64 -15.96 1.62 -28.12
C GLY A 64 -14.78 2.56 -28.28
N ARG A 65 -14.99 3.84 -27.92
CA ARG A 65 -14.00 4.93 -28.11
C ARG A 65 -12.77 4.79 -27.22
N SER A 66 -12.93 4.18 -26.04
CA SER A 66 -11.86 3.96 -25.08
C SER A 66 -11.65 2.45 -24.89
N ALA A 67 -11.71 1.64 -25.94
CA ALA A 67 -11.52 0.19 -25.84
C ALA A 67 -10.13 -0.16 -25.24
N PRO A 68 -10.01 -1.25 -24.45
CA PRO A 68 -8.70 -1.75 -24.02
C PRO A 68 -7.82 -2.16 -25.23
N PRO A 69 -6.50 -2.32 -25.04
CA PRO A 69 -5.61 -2.79 -26.09
C PRO A 69 -6.03 -4.18 -26.60
N THR A 70 -5.66 -4.47 -27.85
CA THR A 70 -5.88 -5.81 -28.42
C THR A 70 -5.13 -6.88 -27.63
N LEU A 71 -5.79 -8.01 -27.36
CA LEU A 71 -5.15 -9.18 -26.77
C LEU A 71 -4.51 -10.12 -27.81
N ILE A 72 -4.72 -9.82 -29.10
CA ILE A 72 -4.06 -10.49 -30.22
C ILE A 72 -2.73 -9.80 -30.46
N VAL A 73 -1.65 -10.46 -30.04
CA VAL A 73 -0.26 -10.01 -30.23
C VAL A 73 0.58 -11.08 -30.96
N PRO A 74 1.73 -10.71 -31.56
CA PRO A 74 2.73 -11.69 -31.99
C PRO A 74 3.06 -12.67 -30.87
N ARG A 75 3.25 -13.96 -31.20
CA ARG A 75 3.43 -15.00 -30.17
C ARG A 75 4.77 -14.92 -29.45
N ASN A 76 5.75 -14.22 -30.02
CA ASN A 76 7.00 -13.82 -29.38
C ASN A 76 6.84 -12.59 -28.45
N GLU A 77 5.63 -12.08 -28.26
CA GLU A 77 5.33 -10.93 -27.37
C GLU A 77 4.30 -11.29 -26.27
N VAL A 78 4.03 -12.59 -26.06
CA VAL A 78 2.98 -13.02 -25.11
C VAL A 78 3.31 -12.78 -23.64
N VAL A 79 4.57 -12.52 -23.28
CA VAL A 79 4.92 -12.09 -21.92
C VAL A 79 4.77 -10.57 -21.87
N ALA A 80 3.67 -10.08 -21.27
CA ALA A 80 3.32 -8.67 -21.33
C ALA A 80 4.20 -7.80 -20.41
N PHE A 81 4.34 -8.24 -19.15
CA PHE A 81 5.20 -7.65 -18.13
C PHE A 81 5.34 -8.58 -16.92
N ALA A 82 6.24 -8.24 -16.00
CA ALA A 82 6.37 -8.89 -14.71
C ALA A 82 6.51 -7.84 -13.60
N VAL A 83 6.02 -8.18 -12.41
CA VAL A 83 6.11 -7.38 -11.19
C VAL A 83 6.74 -8.24 -10.10
N TYR A 84 7.66 -7.68 -9.32
CA TYR A 84 8.35 -8.42 -8.27
C TYR A 84 8.41 -7.65 -6.96
N THR A 85 8.51 -8.40 -5.86
CA THR A 85 9.09 -7.91 -4.60
C THR A 85 10.10 -8.91 -4.07
N GLN A 86 10.94 -8.47 -3.15
CA GLN A 86 11.81 -9.35 -2.39
C GLN A 86 11.72 -8.99 -0.91
N ALA A 87 11.65 -10.01 -0.05
CA ALA A 87 11.65 -9.84 1.39
C ALA A 87 12.13 -11.13 2.07
N ASN A 88 12.88 -11.00 3.17
CA ASN A 88 13.27 -12.11 4.03
C ASN A 88 13.92 -13.30 3.29
N GLY A 89 14.78 -13.01 2.30
CA GLY A 89 15.44 -14.04 1.50
C GLY A 89 14.53 -14.73 0.47
N VAL A 90 13.38 -14.14 0.16
CA VAL A 90 12.44 -14.66 -0.83
C VAL A 90 12.21 -13.62 -1.91
N LEU A 91 12.37 -14.01 -3.18
CA LEU A 91 11.90 -13.27 -4.33
C LEU A 91 10.55 -13.84 -4.77
N LYS A 92 9.53 -12.98 -4.90
CA LYS A 92 8.26 -13.34 -5.51
C LYS A 92 8.02 -12.47 -6.74
N MET A 93 7.59 -13.11 -7.83
CA MET A 93 7.35 -12.43 -9.11
C MET A 93 6.05 -12.92 -9.75
N SER A 94 5.18 -12.00 -10.11
CA SER A 94 4.00 -12.26 -10.94
C SER A 94 4.31 -11.84 -12.37
N ALA A 95 4.29 -12.77 -13.31
CA ALA A 95 4.36 -12.49 -14.73
C ALA A 95 2.96 -12.53 -15.34
N GLN A 96 2.55 -11.42 -15.98
CA GLN A 96 1.31 -11.36 -16.73
C GLN A 96 1.59 -11.72 -18.19
N LEU A 97 0.83 -12.67 -18.72
CA LEU A 97 0.88 -13.03 -20.13
C LEU A 97 -0.39 -12.55 -20.84
N TYR A 98 -0.28 -12.37 -22.15
CA TYR A 98 -1.46 -12.34 -23.01
C TYR A 98 -2.13 -13.72 -23.01
N PRO A 99 -3.45 -13.78 -23.27
CA PRO A 99 -4.14 -15.04 -23.47
C PRO A 99 -3.41 -15.97 -24.46
N LEU A 100 -3.30 -17.23 -24.08
CA LEU A 100 -2.59 -18.25 -24.85
C LEU A 100 -3.60 -19.10 -25.65
N LYS A 101 -3.22 -19.49 -26.86
CA LYS A 101 -3.98 -20.42 -27.72
C LYS A 101 -3.99 -21.84 -27.14
N PRO A 102 -4.92 -22.72 -27.55
CA PRO A 102 -5.02 -24.07 -26.98
C PRO A 102 -3.78 -24.94 -27.15
N ASP A 103 -3.00 -24.73 -28.21
CA ASP A 103 -1.78 -25.48 -28.55
C ASP A 103 -0.50 -24.90 -27.93
N GLU A 104 -0.57 -23.72 -27.32
CA GLU A 104 0.57 -23.09 -26.66
C GLU A 104 0.83 -23.71 -25.29
N ALA A 105 2.09 -24.00 -24.97
CA ALA A 105 2.48 -24.53 -23.66
C ALA A 105 2.01 -23.62 -22.52
N ARG A 106 1.54 -24.20 -21.42
CA ARG A 106 1.12 -23.45 -20.22
C ARG A 106 2.25 -23.29 -19.22
N ILE A 107 3.44 -22.95 -19.71
CA ILE A 107 4.65 -22.91 -18.89
C ILE A 107 5.39 -21.60 -19.15
N ALA A 108 5.71 -20.89 -18.07
CA ALA A 108 6.63 -19.75 -18.06
C ALA A 108 7.90 -20.11 -17.29
N ARG A 109 9.03 -19.50 -17.67
CA ARG A 109 10.34 -19.76 -17.07
C ARG A 109 10.97 -18.46 -16.62
N LEU A 110 11.52 -18.43 -15.42
CA LEU A 110 12.30 -17.32 -14.90
C LEU A 110 13.78 -17.66 -15.04
N GLU A 111 14.49 -16.81 -15.77
CA GLU A 111 15.93 -16.90 -15.95
C GLU A 111 16.61 -15.66 -15.36
N ILE A 112 17.78 -15.83 -14.77
CA ILE A 112 18.64 -14.73 -14.29
C ILE A 112 20.00 -14.78 -14.95
N GLN A 113 20.68 -13.64 -15.01
CA GLN A 113 22.06 -13.59 -15.49
C GLN A 113 23.03 -13.88 -14.35
N LYS A 114 23.80 -14.98 -14.46
CA LYS A 114 24.86 -15.38 -13.54
C LYS A 114 26.14 -15.63 -14.31
N ASP A 115 27.24 -14.99 -13.91
CA ASP A 115 28.56 -15.11 -14.56
C ASP A 115 28.52 -14.88 -16.08
N GLY A 116 27.68 -13.94 -16.52
CA GLY A 116 27.48 -13.60 -17.95
C GLY A 116 26.60 -14.58 -18.73
N GLN A 117 26.05 -15.61 -18.10
CA GLN A 117 25.17 -16.61 -18.72
C GLN A 117 23.75 -16.53 -18.16
N TRP A 118 22.75 -16.77 -19.01
CA TRP A 118 21.37 -16.91 -18.57
C TRP A 118 21.15 -18.30 -17.99
N VAL A 119 20.67 -18.34 -16.75
CA VAL A 119 20.38 -19.57 -16.01
C VAL A 119 18.92 -19.58 -15.62
N GLU A 120 18.20 -20.63 -16.01
CA GLU A 120 16.84 -20.88 -15.54
C GLU A 120 16.86 -21.26 -14.06
N ILE A 121 16.10 -20.52 -13.25
CA ILE A 121 16.04 -20.71 -11.80
C ILE A 121 14.67 -21.16 -11.31
N ALA A 122 13.62 -20.96 -12.12
CA ALA A 122 12.28 -21.44 -11.81
C ALA A 122 11.45 -21.64 -13.08
N GLN A 123 10.48 -22.54 -13.00
CA GLN A 123 9.49 -22.82 -14.02
C GLN A 123 8.12 -22.94 -13.36
N GLU A 124 7.12 -22.26 -13.90
CA GLU A 124 5.77 -22.21 -13.33
C GLU A 124 4.69 -22.39 -14.40
N GLU A 125 3.54 -22.90 -13.98
CA GLU A 125 2.37 -22.97 -14.85
C GLU A 125 1.78 -21.58 -15.10
N VAL A 126 1.32 -21.33 -16.32
CA VAL A 126 0.52 -20.15 -16.66
C VAL A 126 -0.93 -20.42 -16.30
N LEU A 127 -1.39 -19.84 -15.19
CA LEU A 127 -2.69 -20.09 -14.61
C LEU A 127 -3.83 -19.42 -15.41
N PHE A 128 -4.94 -20.14 -15.51
CA PHE A 128 -6.19 -19.67 -16.10
C PHE A 128 -7.34 -19.81 -15.07
N PRO A 129 -8.30 -18.85 -15.00
CA PRO A 129 -8.39 -17.58 -15.75
C PRO A 129 -7.36 -16.54 -15.27
N GLY A 130 -7.10 -15.50 -16.07
CA GLY A 130 -6.14 -14.43 -15.76
C GLY A 130 -4.80 -14.48 -16.50
N TRP A 131 -4.38 -15.66 -17.00
CA TRP A 131 -3.17 -15.84 -17.81
C TRP A 131 -1.88 -15.31 -17.14
N SER A 132 -1.65 -15.70 -15.89
CA SER A 132 -0.51 -15.24 -15.08
C SER A 132 0.30 -16.41 -14.52
N ALA A 133 1.61 -16.24 -14.43
CA ALA A 133 2.54 -17.18 -13.79
C ALA A 133 3.18 -16.54 -12.56
N HIS A 134 3.44 -17.34 -11.52
CA HIS A 134 3.75 -16.84 -10.18
C HIS A 134 4.97 -17.57 -9.61
N PHE A 135 6.13 -16.92 -9.68
CA PHE A 135 7.41 -17.50 -9.28
C PHE A 135 7.73 -17.17 -7.83
N ARG A 136 8.11 -18.19 -7.06
CA ARG A 136 8.69 -18.05 -5.72
C ARG A 136 10.09 -18.64 -5.72
N VAL A 137 11.08 -17.82 -5.40
CA VAL A 137 12.48 -18.24 -5.30
C VAL A 137 12.95 -18.02 -3.86
N GLU A 138 13.16 -19.13 -3.17
CA GLU A 138 13.72 -19.16 -1.81
C GLU A 138 15.24 -18.91 -1.83
N ASP A 139 15.80 -18.59 -0.67
CA ASP A 139 17.24 -18.32 -0.48
C ASP A 139 17.79 -17.26 -1.45
N TRP A 140 16.95 -16.28 -1.80
CA TRP A 140 17.30 -15.19 -2.70
C TRP A 140 18.29 -14.21 -2.05
N ASP A 141 19.42 -14.01 -2.71
CA ASP A 141 20.42 -13.02 -2.32
C ASP A 141 20.04 -11.63 -2.87
N GLY A 142 19.34 -10.84 -2.04
CA GLY A 142 18.96 -9.47 -2.36
C GLY A 142 20.09 -8.44 -2.26
N SER A 143 21.35 -8.84 -2.04
CA SER A 143 22.48 -7.90 -1.93
C SER A 143 23.01 -7.38 -3.26
N GLN A 144 22.61 -8.00 -4.39
CA GLN A 144 23.08 -7.67 -5.72
C GLN A 144 21.92 -7.35 -6.67
N THR A 145 22.15 -6.41 -7.60
CA THR A 145 21.23 -6.19 -8.70
C THR A 145 21.45 -7.28 -9.74
N VAL A 146 20.40 -8.04 -10.05
CA VAL A 146 20.48 -9.20 -10.93
C VAL A 146 19.55 -9.00 -12.15
N PRO A 147 20.08 -8.96 -13.38
CA PRO A 147 19.26 -9.00 -14.58
C PRO A 147 18.44 -10.30 -14.64
N TYR A 148 17.16 -10.18 -14.98
CA TYR A 148 16.26 -11.31 -15.14
C TYR A 148 15.52 -11.23 -16.48
N ARG A 149 15.01 -12.39 -16.92
CA ARG A 149 13.99 -12.44 -17.96
C ARG A 149 12.96 -13.51 -17.65
N VAL A 150 11.70 -13.19 -17.86
CA VAL A 150 10.62 -14.17 -17.92
C VAL A 150 10.45 -14.60 -19.35
N ARG A 151 10.33 -15.91 -19.60
CA ARG A 151 10.18 -16.48 -20.94
C ARG A 151 8.96 -17.36 -21.08
N HIS A 152 8.41 -17.37 -22.28
CA HIS A 152 7.40 -18.32 -22.72
C HIS A 152 7.77 -18.88 -24.10
N GLY A 153 7.56 -20.18 -24.30
CA GLY A 153 7.97 -20.85 -25.53
C GLY A 153 9.46 -20.67 -25.83
N LYS A 154 9.82 -20.47 -27.11
CA LYS A 154 11.21 -20.27 -27.54
C LYS A 154 11.63 -18.80 -27.60
N GLU A 155 10.70 -17.90 -27.93
CA GLU A 155 11.05 -16.54 -28.33
C GLU A 155 10.50 -15.46 -27.40
N ALA A 156 9.33 -15.68 -26.79
CA ALA A 156 8.70 -14.65 -25.99
C ALA A 156 9.46 -14.38 -24.69
N MET A 157 9.73 -13.10 -24.42
CA MET A 157 10.42 -12.70 -23.20
C MET A 157 10.05 -11.29 -22.73
N PHE A 158 10.18 -11.07 -21.43
CA PHE A 158 10.19 -9.77 -20.79
C PHE A 158 11.43 -9.67 -19.90
N GLU A 159 12.21 -8.61 -20.04
CA GLU A 159 13.52 -8.44 -19.39
C GLU A 159 13.54 -7.21 -18.50
N GLY A 160 14.23 -7.32 -17.37
CA GLY A 160 14.44 -6.25 -16.41
C GLY A 160 15.54 -6.61 -15.41
N SER A 161 15.55 -5.91 -14.28
CA SER A 161 16.53 -6.12 -13.20
C SER A 161 15.83 -6.22 -11.85
N ILE A 162 16.18 -7.24 -11.08
CA ILE A 162 15.85 -7.30 -9.66
C ILE A 162 16.90 -6.48 -8.93
N ARG A 163 16.53 -5.28 -8.46
CA ARG A 163 17.44 -4.38 -7.72
C ARG A 163 17.91 -5.01 -6.42
N LYS A 164 19.15 -4.75 -6.03
CA LYS A 164 19.59 -4.97 -4.65
C LYS A 164 18.77 -4.13 -3.66
N ASP A 165 18.64 -4.60 -2.43
CA ASP A 165 18.09 -3.80 -1.34
C ASP A 165 18.94 -2.52 -1.13
N PRO A 166 18.35 -1.31 -1.17
CA PRO A 166 19.10 -0.07 -1.04
C PRO A 166 19.44 0.29 0.42
N ILE A 167 19.84 -0.70 1.24
CA ILE A 167 20.11 -0.52 2.68
C ILE A 167 21.17 0.56 2.97
N ASP A 168 22.14 0.71 2.07
CA ASP A 168 23.23 1.69 2.18
C ASP A 168 22.80 3.12 1.84
N LYS A 169 21.64 3.34 1.21
CA LYS A 169 21.17 4.70 0.89
C LYS A 169 20.75 5.41 2.16
N GLU A 170 21.11 6.69 2.30
CA GLU A 170 20.61 7.54 3.39
C GLU A 170 19.11 7.80 3.26
N THR A 171 18.66 8.00 2.00
CA THR A 171 17.28 8.35 1.67
C THR A 171 16.65 7.29 0.78
N ILE A 172 15.50 6.76 1.21
CA ILE A 172 14.67 5.85 0.43
C ILE A 172 13.54 6.64 -0.23
N VAL A 173 13.31 6.40 -1.52
CA VAL A 173 12.34 7.15 -2.32
C VAL A 173 11.20 6.24 -2.76
N VAL A 174 9.96 6.65 -2.50
CA VAL A 174 8.75 5.90 -2.84
C VAL A 174 7.89 6.73 -3.78
N ALA A 175 7.49 6.17 -4.92
CA ALA A 175 6.46 6.76 -5.77
C ALA A 175 5.07 6.30 -5.29
N ASN A 176 4.20 7.23 -4.90
CA ASN A 176 2.83 6.96 -4.47
C ASN A 176 1.84 7.29 -5.59
N MET A 177 1.10 6.30 -6.09
CA MET A 177 0.27 6.39 -7.28
C MET A 177 -1.05 5.64 -7.10
N SER A 178 -2.12 6.12 -7.73
CA SER A 178 -3.42 5.46 -7.75
C SER A 178 -4.27 5.93 -8.91
N CYS A 179 -5.42 5.29 -9.16
CA CYS A 179 -6.50 5.84 -9.99
C CYS A 179 -6.09 6.18 -11.43
N ASN A 180 -5.86 5.14 -12.22
CA ASN A 180 -5.47 5.25 -13.63
C ASN A 180 -6.66 5.05 -14.56
N SER A 181 -7.41 6.12 -14.80
CA SER A 181 -8.63 6.05 -15.63
C SER A 181 -8.42 5.41 -17.00
N SER A 182 -9.33 4.49 -17.35
CA SER A 182 -9.41 3.84 -18.65
C SER A 182 -10.07 4.70 -19.76
N ARG A 183 -10.56 5.91 -19.45
CA ARG A 183 -11.09 6.85 -20.47
C ARG A 183 -9.97 7.51 -21.28
N THR A 184 -8.76 7.60 -20.73
CA THR A 184 -7.55 8.00 -21.46
C THR A 184 -6.73 6.75 -21.77
N THR A 185 -6.84 6.27 -23.00
CA THR A 185 -6.07 5.12 -23.50
C THR A 185 -4.64 5.51 -23.85
N GLY A 186 -3.79 4.53 -24.11
CA GLY A 186 -2.42 4.75 -24.58
C GLY A 186 -1.40 4.81 -23.45
N GLU A 187 -0.19 5.23 -23.78
CA GLU A 187 0.96 5.24 -22.88
C GLU A 187 0.86 6.35 -21.81
N ARG A 188 1.81 6.34 -20.87
CA ARG A 188 1.90 7.31 -19.76
C ARG A 188 3.26 8.00 -19.78
N HIS A 189 3.76 8.38 -20.96
CA HIS A 189 5.13 8.91 -21.15
C HIS A 189 5.44 10.06 -20.19
N GLU A 190 4.49 10.98 -19.96
CA GLU A 190 4.74 12.15 -19.11
C GLU A 190 5.03 11.78 -17.65
N ILE A 191 4.43 10.71 -17.16
CA ILE A 191 4.66 10.20 -15.80
C ILE A 191 5.89 9.28 -15.79
N VAL A 192 5.98 8.37 -16.76
CA VAL A 192 7.06 7.38 -16.87
C VAL A 192 8.42 8.05 -17.00
N GLU A 193 8.55 9.09 -17.83
CA GLU A 193 9.82 9.81 -17.99
C GLU A 193 10.29 10.47 -16.69
N ASN A 194 9.35 11.05 -15.93
CA ASN A 194 9.66 11.65 -14.64
C ASN A 194 10.07 10.59 -13.60
N LEU A 195 9.36 9.46 -13.52
CA LEU A 195 9.71 8.36 -12.62
C LEU A 195 11.07 7.76 -12.96
N LEU A 196 11.40 7.60 -14.25
CA LEU A 196 12.72 7.15 -14.69
C LEU A 196 13.81 8.16 -14.31
N HIS A 197 13.52 9.46 -14.36
CA HIS A 197 14.45 10.52 -13.98
C HIS A 197 14.67 10.62 -12.46
N GLN A 198 13.59 10.56 -11.68
CA GLN A 198 13.63 10.70 -10.22
C GLN A 198 14.06 9.41 -9.51
N ASP A 199 14.03 8.28 -10.21
CA ASP A 199 14.52 6.96 -9.82
C ASP A 199 14.05 6.51 -8.41
N PRO A 200 12.74 6.31 -8.20
CA PRO A 200 12.24 5.79 -6.93
C PRO A 200 12.79 4.39 -6.66
N ASP A 201 13.01 4.10 -5.38
CA ASP A 201 13.46 2.80 -4.89
C ASP A 201 12.29 1.79 -4.80
N LEU A 202 11.07 2.30 -4.60
CA LEU A 202 9.84 1.52 -4.48
C LEU A 202 8.70 2.21 -5.25
N LEU A 203 7.93 1.42 -5.99
CA LEU A 203 6.66 1.88 -6.59
C LEU A 203 5.50 1.39 -5.73
N PHE A 204 4.58 2.28 -5.36
CA PHE A 204 3.34 1.93 -4.69
C PHE A 204 2.14 2.37 -5.53
N PHE A 205 1.38 1.39 -6.00
CA PHE A 205 0.10 1.57 -6.68
C PHE A 205 -1.03 1.20 -5.71
N ALA A 206 -1.66 2.21 -5.12
CA ALA A 206 -2.59 2.08 -4.00
C ALA A 206 -3.96 1.49 -4.37
N GLY A 207 -4.27 1.36 -5.66
CA GLY A 207 -5.59 0.92 -6.12
C GLY A 207 -5.98 1.58 -7.42
N ASP A 208 -7.04 1.07 -8.03
CA ASP A 208 -7.60 1.53 -9.29
C ASP A 208 -6.57 1.53 -10.41
N GLN A 209 -5.75 0.49 -10.46
CA GLN A 209 -4.82 0.30 -11.56
C GLN A 209 -5.60 0.13 -12.87
N THR A 210 -6.83 -0.40 -12.80
CA THR A 210 -7.75 -0.44 -13.92
C THR A 210 -9.22 -0.13 -13.57
N TYR A 211 -9.89 0.58 -14.47
CA TYR A 211 -11.34 0.82 -14.45
C TYR A 211 -12.09 -0.09 -15.44
N ARG A 212 -11.48 -1.20 -15.85
CA ARG A 212 -12.11 -2.20 -16.73
C ARG A 212 -12.91 -3.20 -15.90
N HIS A 213 -14.04 -2.75 -15.34
CA HIS A 213 -14.77 -3.46 -14.28
C HIS A 213 -15.10 -4.93 -14.56
N THR A 214 -15.36 -5.29 -15.82
CA THR A 214 -15.68 -6.66 -16.21
C THR A 214 -14.62 -7.29 -17.12
N GLU A 215 -13.51 -6.60 -17.39
CA GLU A 215 -12.46 -7.04 -18.33
C GLU A 215 -11.09 -6.91 -17.67
N HIS A 216 -10.97 -7.47 -16.46
CA HIS A 216 -9.81 -7.24 -15.59
C HIS A 216 -8.50 -7.64 -16.25
N THR A 217 -8.40 -8.80 -16.91
CA THR A 217 -7.14 -9.24 -17.54
C THR A 217 -6.71 -8.26 -18.63
N ALA A 218 -7.64 -7.78 -19.44
CA ALA A 218 -7.35 -6.77 -20.46
C ALA A 218 -6.93 -5.43 -19.82
N GLY A 219 -7.58 -5.03 -18.73
CA GLY A 219 -7.25 -3.84 -17.97
C GLY A 219 -5.90 -3.90 -17.26
N TRP A 220 -5.53 -5.05 -16.73
CA TRP A 220 -4.25 -5.29 -16.09
C TRP A 220 -3.10 -5.32 -17.10
N ILE A 221 -3.34 -5.89 -18.29
CA ILE A 221 -2.40 -5.78 -19.43
C ILE A 221 -2.26 -4.32 -19.87
N GLU A 222 -3.36 -3.56 -19.96
CA GLU A 222 -3.32 -2.12 -20.30
C GLU A 222 -2.45 -1.34 -19.31
N PHE A 223 -2.65 -1.55 -18.00
CA PHE A 223 -1.81 -0.98 -16.96
C PHE A 223 -0.33 -1.39 -17.11
N GLY A 224 -0.08 -2.68 -17.33
CA GLY A 224 1.27 -3.21 -17.53
C GLY A 224 1.98 -2.54 -18.69
N LEU A 225 1.33 -2.40 -19.85
CA LEU A 225 1.90 -1.69 -21.00
C LEU A 225 2.24 -0.23 -20.70
N GLN A 226 1.46 0.42 -19.83
CA GLN A 226 1.66 1.82 -19.46
C GLN A 226 2.85 2.05 -18.53
N PHE A 227 3.18 1.08 -17.68
CA PHE A 227 4.19 1.26 -16.61
C PHE A 227 5.34 0.25 -16.62
N ARG A 228 5.33 -0.75 -17.53
CA ARG A 228 6.33 -1.82 -17.59
C ARG A 228 7.76 -1.31 -17.68
N ASP A 229 8.00 -0.16 -18.30
CA ASP A 229 9.35 0.40 -18.45
C ASP A 229 9.94 0.88 -17.11
N VAL A 230 9.10 1.22 -16.14
CA VAL A 230 9.53 1.58 -14.77
C VAL A 230 9.50 0.36 -13.85
N ILE A 231 8.47 -0.48 -13.97
CA ILE A 231 8.23 -1.66 -13.13
C ILE A 231 9.27 -2.75 -13.35
N LYS A 232 9.75 -2.94 -14.59
CA LYS A 232 10.70 -4.03 -14.91
C LYS A 232 11.96 -4.01 -14.05
N ASP A 233 12.36 -2.84 -13.55
CA ASP A 233 13.60 -2.65 -12.82
C ASP A 233 13.39 -2.22 -11.36
N ARG A 234 12.16 -2.18 -10.82
CA ARG A 234 11.90 -1.70 -9.45
C ARG A 234 10.91 -2.61 -8.73
N PRO A 235 11.09 -2.87 -7.42
CA PRO A 235 10.05 -3.53 -6.66
C PRO A 235 8.79 -2.65 -6.70
N ALA A 236 7.64 -3.30 -6.86
CA ALA A 236 6.36 -2.60 -6.85
C ALA A 236 5.38 -3.29 -5.91
N ILE A 237 4.63 -2.49 -5.17
CA ILE A 237 3.48 -2.91 -4.38
C ILE A 237 2.24 -2.48 -5.15
N CYS A 238 1.41 -3.45 -5.52
CA CYS A 238 0.10 -3.18 -6.12
C CYS A 238 -0.99 -3.77 -5.22
N THR A 239 -1.94 -2.94 -4.80
CA THR A 239 -3.09 -3.35 -4.00
C THR A 239 -4.37 -3.07 -4.78
N PRO A 240 -5.27 -4.06 -4.97
CA PRO A 240 -6.58 -3.81 -5.55
C PRO A 240 -7.43 -2.86 -4.69
N ASP A 241 -8.19 -1.99 -5.33
CA ASP A 241 -9.32 -1.27 -4.74
C ASP A 241 -10.64 -1.66 -5.44
N ASP A 242 -11.70 -0.90 -5.21
CA ASP A 242 -13.05 -1.14 -5.69
C ASP A 242 -13.17 -1.33 -7.21
N HIS A 243 -12.56 -0.47 -8.02
CA HIS A 243 -12.68 -0.54 -9.47
C HIS A 243 -11.92 -1.72 -10.07
N ASP A 244 -10.85 -2.19 -9.43
CA ASP A 244 -10.10 -3.37 -9.86
C ASP A 244 -10.95 -4.64 -9.73
N VAL A 245 -11.73 -4.76 -8.65
CA VAL A 245 -12.69 -5.86 -8.45
C VAL A 245 -14.03 -5.62 -9.16
N GLY A 246 -14.14 -4.54 -9.92
CA GLY A 246 -15.28 -4.22 -10.78
C GLY A 246 -16.47 -3.59 -10.08
N GLN A 247 -16.23 -2.95 -8.94
CA GLN A 247 -17.24 -2.21 -8.17
C GLN A 247 -17.02 -0.70 -8.28
N PRO A 248 -18.06 0.12 -8.07
CA PRO A 248 -17.92 1.57 -7.95
C PRO A 248 -17.49 2.05 -6.57
N ASN A 249 -17.61 1.19 -5.55
CA ASN A 249 -17.22 1.39 -4.15
C ASN A 249 -17.04 0.00 -3.50
N LEU A 250 -16.16 -0.14 -2.52
CA LEU A 250 -15.89 -1.42 -1.85
C LEU A 250 -15.92 -1.30 -0.33
N TRP A 251 -16.88 -2.04 0.25
CA TRP A 251 -16.97 -2.33 1.68
C TRP A 251 -16.93 -3.85 1.80
N GLY A 252 -15.76 -4.44 1.96
CA GLY A 252 -15.55 -5.88 1.76
C GLY A 252 -16.35 -6.78 2.70
N GLU A 253 -16.80 -6.25 3.86
CA GLU A 253 -17.71 -6.94 4.79
C GLU A 253 -17.32 -8.40 5.05
N ASN A 254 -16.02 -8.63 5.29
CA ASN A 254 -15.44 -9.96 5.53
C ASN A 254 -15.75 -10.99 4.43
N GLY A 255 -16.02 -10.55 3.20
CA GLY A 255 -16.24 -11.43 2.05
C GLY A 255 -17.68 -11.76 1.76
N LYS A 256 -18.64 -11.09 2.41
CA LYS A 256 -20.06 -11.26 2.11
C LYS A 256 -20.36 -11.13 0.59
N LEU A 257 -21.43 -11.74 0.11
CA LEU A 257 -22.00 -11.42 -1.21
C LEU A 257 -22.80 -10.12 -1.12
N SER A 258 -22.39 -9.11 -1.88
CA SER A 258 -23.17 -7.89 -2.07
C SER A 258 -24.26 -8.11 -3.12
N THR A 259 -25.47 -7.65 -2.83
CA THR A 259 -26.66 -7.83 -3.68
C THR A 259 -27.26 -6.51 -4.16
N LEU A 260 -26.90 -5.38 -3.54
CA LEU A 260 -27.36 -4.08 -3.97
C LEU A 260 -26.50 -3.50 -5.10
N SER A 261 -27.15 -2.77 -6.01
CA SER A 261 -26.45 -1.93 -6.96
C SER A 261 -25.65 -0.86 -6.21
N GLY A 262 -24.38 -0.70 -6.57
CA GLY A 262 -23.47 0.23 -5.89
C GLY A 262 -22.91 -0.29 -4.56
N ASN A 263 -23.15 -1.55 -4.22
CA ASN A 263 -22.45 -2.34 -3.18
C ASN A 263 -22.56 -1.87 -1.72
N ALA A 264 -23.42 -0.90 -1.44
CA ALA A 264 -23.55 -0.31 -0.12
C ALA A 264 -24.04 -1.28 0.97
N ASP A 265 -24.57 -2.47 0.63
CA ASP A 265 -24.90 -3.54 1.59
C ASP A 265 -23.68 -4.35 2.07
N GLY A 266 -22.49 -4.02 1.58
CA GLY A 266 -21.24 -4.67 1.91
C GLY A 266 -21.05 -6.01 1.19
N GLY A 267 -19.79 -6.34 0.92
CA GLY A 267 -19.35 -7.55 0.25
C GLY A 267 -18.79 -7.32 -1.16
N PHE A 268 -18.58 -8.44 -1.84
CA PHE A 268 -18.16 -8.52 -3.24
C PHE A 268 -19.32 -9.00 -4.11
N MET A 269 -19.66 -8.26 -5.18
CA MET A 269 -20.77 -8.62 -6.09
C MET A 269 -20.45 -9.78 -7.03
N PHE A 270 -19.17 -9.98 -7.36
CA PHE A 270 -18.74 -11.06 -8.25
C PHE A 270 -18.32 -12.31 -7.49
N PRO A 271 -18.23 -13.48 -8.15
CA PRO A 271 -17.78 -14.73 -7.53
C PRO A 271 -16.40 -14.61 -6.91
N ALA A 272 -16.16 -15.38 -5.84
CA ALA A 272 -14.88 -15.36 -5.13
C ALA A 272 -13.71 -15.74 -6.06
N GLU A 273 -13.95 -16.60 -7.05
CA GLU A 273 -12.96 -16.99 -8.06
C GLU A 273 -12.50 -15.82 -8.93
N TYR A 274 -13.40 -14.87 -9.26
CA TYR A 274 -13.04 -13.65 -9.99
C TYR A 274 -12.25 -12.70 -9.10
N VAL A 275 -12.71 -12.47 -7.86
CA VAL A 275 -12.00 -11.62 -6.89
C VAL A 275 -10.60 -12.16 -6.62
N ASN A 276 -10.45 -13.47 -6.44
CA ASN A 276 -9.17 -14.12 -6.23
C ASN A 276 -8.27 -14.06 -7.47
N MET A 277 -8.83 -14.10 -8.69
CA MET A 277 -8.06 -13.86 -9.92
C MET A 277 -7.45 -12.45 -9.93
N VAL A 278 -8.28 -11.43 -9.65
CA VAL A 278 -7.83 -10.02 -9.56
C VAL A 278 -6.71 -9.87 -8.53
N GLN A 279 -6.92 -10.36 -7.31
CA GLN A 279 -5.92 -10.30 -6.25
C GLN A 279 -4.64 -11.05 -6.63
N ARG A 280 -4.76 -12.23 -7.25
CA ARG A 280 -3.59 -13.00 -7.66
C ARG A 280 -2.76 -12.23 -8.70
N GLN A 281 -3.41 -11.59 -9.68
CA GLN A 281 -2.73 -10.80 -10.70
C GLN A 281 -2.03 -9.57 -10.12
N GLN A 282 -2.69 -8.86 -9.19
CA GLN A 282 -2.17 -7.60 -8.67
C GLN A 282 -1.27 -7.74 -7.44
N SER A 283 -1.53 -8.66 -6.50
CA SER A 283 -0.86 -8.68 -5.19
C SER A 283 -0.16 -9.99 -4.82
N TRP A 284 -0.22 -11.05 -5.64
CA TRP A 284 0.44 -12.32 -5.28
C TRP A 284 1.96 -12.18 -5.05
N HIS A 285 2.61 -11.28 -5.78
CA HIS A 285 4.05 -11.05 -5.67
C HIS A 285 4.46 -10.35 -4.37
N LEU A 286 3.53 -9.90 -3.53
CA LEU A 286 3.83 -9.36 -2.21
C LEU A 286 4.36 -10.45 -1.26
N PRO A 287 5.05 -10.09 -0.17
CA PRO A 287 5.40 -11.03 0.89
C PRO A 287 4.17 -11.77 1.40
N ASP A 288 4.36 -12.98 1.93
CA ASP A 288 3.23 -13.76 2.43
C ASP A 288 2.57 -13.05 3.62
N SER A 289 1.25 -13.15 3.70
CA SER A 289 0.52 -12.57 4.82
C SER A 289 0.89 -13.29 6.12
N PRO A 290 1.10 -12.56 7.24
CA PRO A 290 1.33 -13.17 8.55
C PRO A 290 0.08 -13.90 9.08
N ASP A 291 -1.07 -13.68 8.47
CA ASP A 291 -2.33 -14.36 8.78
C ASP A 291 -3.06 -14.64 7.45
N PRO A 292 -2.74 -15.77 6.78
CA PRO A 292 -3.19 -16.06 5.42
C PRO A 292 -4.59 -16.70 5.35
N GLU A 293 -5.33 -16.80 6.45
CA GLU A 293 -6.64 -17.45 6.48
C GLU A 293 -7.62 -16.71 5.53
N PRO A 294 -8.25 -17.38 4.55
CA PRO A 294 -9.25 -16.75 3.70
C PRO A 294 -10.43 -16.24 4.51
N ILE A 295 -11.05 -15.16 4.03
CA ILE A 295 -12.31 -14.66 4.58
C ILE A 295 -13.49 -15.44 3.97
N GLU A 296 -14.73 -14.98 4.21
CA GLU A 296 -15.92 -15.69 3.73
C GLU A 296 -15.90 -15.91 2.20
N ARG A 297 -16.57 -16.98 1.76
CA ARG A 297 -16.59 -17.48 0.37
C ARG A 297 -15.21 -17.90 -0.17
N GLY A 298 -14.19 -17.99 0.67
CA GLY A 298 -12.84 -18.39 0.26
C GLY A 298 -12.07 -17.29 -0.47
N ILE A 299 -12.41 -16.02 -0.22
CA ILE A 299 -11.66 -14.89 -0.77
C ILE A 299 -10.34 -14.77 -0.02
N THR A 300 -9.23 -14.71 -0.75
CA THR A 300 -7.89 -14.64 -0.14
C THR A 300 -7.61 -13.26 0.46
N VAL A 301 -6.58 -13.21 1.30
CA VAL A 301 -6.04 -12.01 1.95
C VAL A 301 -4.58 -11.82 1.55
N TYR A 302 -4.10 -10.58 1.55
CA TYR A 302 -2.73 -10.22 1.18
C TYR A 302 -2.07 -9.19 2.10
N PHE A 303 -2.74 -8.67 3.14
CA PHE A 303 -2.10 -7.72 4.06
C PHE A 303 -0.81 -8.32 4.64
N THR A 304 0.27 -7.54 4.65
CA THR A 304 1.63 -7.98 5.02
C THR A 304 2.53 -6.77 5.28
N SER A 305 3.83 -6.96 5.50
CA SER A 305 4.80 -5.87 5.45
C SER A 305 6.02 -6.19 4.59
N MET A 306 6.71 -5.14 4.13
CA MET A 306 7.93 -5.26 3.34
C MET A 306 8.94 -4.20 3.78
N LYS A 307 10.20 -4.60 3.95
CA LYS A 307 11.31 -3.69 4.24
C LYS A 307 12.02 -3.32 2.94
N VAL A 308 12.26 -2.04 2.72
CA VAL A 308 13.09 -1.54 1.61
C VAL A 308 14.07 -0.51 2.15
N GLY A 309 15.36 -0.85 2.06
CA GLY A 309 16.45 0.01 2.49
C GLY A 309 16.35 0.49 3.93
N GLY A 310 15.79 -0.32 4.84
CA GLY A 310 15.58 0.02 6.25
C GLY A 310 14.31 0.83 6.55
N VAL A 311 13.43 1.07 5.58
CA VAL A 311 12.06 1.54 5.83
C VAL A 311 11.11 0.35 5.76
N ASP A 312 10.26 0.19 6.76
CA ASP A 312 9.30 -0.91 6.85
C ASP A 312 7.89 -0.41 6.50
N PHE A 313 7.28 -1.05 5.50
CA PHE A 313 6.00 -0.68 4.93
C PHE A 313 4.93 -1.70 5.33
N ALA A 314 3.98 -1.33 6.19
CA ALA A 314 2.78 -2.13 6.41
C ALA A 314 1.81 -1.92 5.25
N ILE A 315 1.41 -3.01 4.60
CA ILE A 315 0.51 -3.04 3.44
C ILE A 315 -0.85 -3.55 3.92
N LEU A 316 -1.87 -2.69 3.85
CA LEU A 316 -3.21 -2.99 4.33
C LEU A 316 -4.17 -3.42 3.22
N GLU A 317 -5.22 -4.12 3.64
CA GLU A 317 -6.45 -4.34 2.89
C GLU A 317 -7.58 -3.56 3.58
N ASP A 318 -7.52 -2.23 3.55
CA ASP A 318 -8.40 -1.37 4.35
C ASP A 318 -9.89 -1.50 3.96
N ARG A 319 -10.17 -1.91 2.71
CA ARG A 319 -11.50 -2.22 2.20
C ARG A 319 -12.03 -3.57 2.67
N LYS A 320 -11.16 -4.56 2.92
CA LYS A 320 -11.51 -5.99 3.01
C LYS A 320 -12.53 -6.33 4.08
N PHE A 321 -12.41 -5.70 5.24
CA PHE A 321 -13.27 -5.96 6.40
C PHE A 321 -14.25 -4.82 6.66
N LYS A 322 -14.19 -3.75 5.86
CA LYS A 322 -14.95 -2.53 6.08
C LYS A 322 -16.45 -2.81 5.97
N SER A 323 -17.19 -2.24 6.91
CA SER A 323 -18.65 -2.33 6.96
C SER A 323 -19.32 -1.58 5.81
N GLY A 324 -20.36 -2.15 5.18
CA GLY A 324 -21.25 -1.44 4.26
C GLY A 324 -22.32 -0.62 5.01
N PRO A 325 -22.67 0.61 4.56
CA PRO A 325 -23.60 1.47 5.28
C PRO A 325 -25.08 1.07 5.16
N ALA A 326 -25.49 0.46 4.04
CA ALA A 326 -26.90 0.17 3.79
C ALA A 326 -27.45 -0.87 4.78
N GLY A 327 -28.56 -0.52 5.44
CA GLY A 327 -29.19 -1.34 6.46
C GLY A 327 -28.53 -1.27 7.84
N LYS A 328 -27.35 -0.65 7.97
CA LYS A 328 -26.68 -0.42 9.26
C LYS A 328 -26.91 0.99 9.80
N ILE A 329 -27.01 1.98 8.92
CA ILE A 329 -27.34 3.37 9.27
C ILE A 329 -28.52 3.87 8.43
N PRO A 330 -29.27 4.89 8.89
CA PRO A 330 -30.29 5.53 8.06
C PRO A 330 -29.69 6.15 6.80
N GLN A 331 -30.40 6.06 5.68
CA GLN A 331 -30.00 6.77 4.46
C GLN A 331 -30.25 8.27 4.64
N MET A 332 -29.17 9.06 4.58
CA MET A 332 -29.18 10.52 4.85
C MET A 332 -28.74 11.36 3.64
N GLY A 333 -28.83 10.76 2.45
CA GLY A 333 -28.48 11.37 1.18
C GLY A 333 -29.06 10.59 0.00
N PRO A 334 -28.70 10.96 -1.25
CA PRO A 334 -29.20 10.29 -2.44
C PRO A 334 -28.71 8.83 -2.56
N ARG A 335 -27.60 8.49 -1.89
CA ARG A 335 -27.07 7.13 -1.77
C ARG A 335 -26.90 6.75 -0.29
N PRO A 336 -26.88 5.46 0.07
CA PRO A 336 -26.68 5.03 1.47
C PRO A 336 -25.32 5.44 2.06
N ASP A 337 -24.32 5.62 1.21
CA ASP A 337 -22.95 6.05 1.54
C ASP A 337 -22.75 7.58 1.50
N HIS A 338 -23.80 8.35 1.17
CA HIS A 338 -23.78 9.80 1.09
C HIS A 338 -24.57 10.45 2.21
N ILE A 339 -24.01 11.50 2.80
CA ILE A 339 -24.71 12.37 3.75
C ILE A 339 -24.61 13.81 3.27
N ASN A 340 -25.74 14.53 3.26
CA ASN A 340 -25.83 15.91 2.77
C ASN A 340 -26.48 16.91 3.74
N ASP A 341 -27.19 16.44 4.77
CA ASP A 341 -27.83 17.31 5.75
C ASP A 341 -26.77 17.92 6.68
N PRO A 342 -26.49 19.24 6.63
CA PRO A 342 -25.48 19.86 7.50
C PRO A 342 -25.87 19.90 8.98
N SER A 343 -27.13 19.59 9.32
CA SER A 343 -27.61 19.57 10.70
C SER A 343 -27.45 18.21 11.40
N TYR A 344 -27.03 17.17 10.66
CA TYR A 344 -26.87 15.83 11.22
C TYR A 344 -25.75 15.78 12.27
N ASP A 345 -25.90 14.93 13.28
CA ASP A 345 -24.84 14.63 14.24
C ASP A 345 -24.02 13.43 13.75
N PRO A 346 -22.72 13.59 13.43
CA PRO A 346 -21.89 12.48 12.95
C PRO A 346 -21.78 11.30 13.93
N LYS A 347 -22.08 11.50 15.23
CA LYS A 347 -22.12 10.39 16.20
C LYS A 347 -23.23 9.38 15.92
N THR A 348 -24.27 9.77 15.18
CA THR A 348 -25.41 8.89 14.87
C THR A 348 -25.07 7.77 13.89
N ILE A 349 -23.92 7.84 13.22
CA ILE A 349 -23.42 6.84 12.28
C ILE A 349 -22.20 6.06 12.80
N ASP A 350 -21.69 6.39 13.98
CA ASP A 350 -20.63 5.65 14.68
C ASP A 350 -21.26 4.63 15.64
N LEU A 351 -21.80 3.55 15.08
CA LEU A 351 -22.56 2.55 15.82
C LEU A 351 -21.68 1.38 16.28
N PRO A 352 -21.99 0.76 17.45
CA PRO A 352 -21.32 -0.47 17.87
C PRO A 352 -21.41 -1.58 16.83
N GLY A 353 -20.32 -2.33 16.65
CA GLY A 353 -20.26 -3.47 15.72
C GLY A 353 -19.90 -3.09 14.28
N LEU A 354 -19.76 -1.81 13.95
CA LEU A 354 -19.19 -1.38 12.67
C LEU A 354 -17.67 -1.61 12.64
N VAL A 355 -17.18 -2.10 11.51
CA VAL A 355 -15.79 -2.53 11.32
C VAL A 355 -15.13 -1.72 10.21
N LEU A 356 -13.86 -1.36 10.41
CA LEU A 356 -12.99 -0.80 9.37
C LEU A 356 -11.93 -1.83 8.95
N LEU A 357 -10.79 -1.89 9.66
CA LEU A 357 -9.70 -2.81 9.34
C LEU A 357 -9.95 -4.26 9.76
N GLY A 358 -10.82 -4.47 10.77
CA GLY A 358 -11.01 -5.77 11.41
C GLY A 358 -9.89 -6.13 12.39
N GLU A 359 -10.19 -7.06 13.31
CA GLU A 359 -9.27 -7.43 14.40
C GLU A 359 -7.96 -8.06 13.90
N ARG A 360 -8.00 -8.79 12.77
CA ARG A 360 -6.83 -9.43 12.15
C ARG A 360 -5.78 -8.40 11.73
N GLN A 361 -6.20 -7.35 11.01
CA GLN A 361 -5.30 -6.28 10.59
C GLN A 361 -4.87 -5.37 11.74
N LEU A 362 -5.74 -5.11 12.72
CA LEU A 362 -5.36 -4.35 13.92
C LEU A 362 -4.28 -5.09 14.73
N LYS A 363 -4.43 -6.40 14.91
CA LYS A 363 -3.41 -7.24 15.55
C LYS A 363 -2.11 -7.27 14.76
N PHE A 364 -2.19 -7.35 13.43
CA PHE A 364 -1.02 -7.22 12.56
C PHE A 364 -0.31 -5.88 12.77
N LEU A 365 -1.01 -4.75 12.69
CA LEU A 365 -0.46 -3.42 12.89
C LEU A 365 0.16 -3.24 14.28
N GLN A 366 -0.50 -3.76 15.32
CA GLN A 366 0.00 -3.72 16.68
C GLN A 366 1.33 -4.48 16.82
N ASN A 367 1.45 -5.66 16.23
CA ASN A 367 2.68 -6.45 16.24
C ASN A 367 3.77 -5.79 15.40
N TRP A 368 3.43 -5.36 14.18
CA TRP A 368 4.34 -4.69 13.25
C TRP A 368 4.89 -3.38 13.82
N GLY A 369 4.08 -2.60 14.55
CA GLY A 369 4.49 -1.33 15.14
C GLY A 369 5.53 -1.47 16.26
N GLN A 370 5.63 -2.67 16.85
CA GLN A 370 6.59 -2.98 17.90
C GLN A 370 7.89 -3.59 17.35
N ASP A 371 7.86 -4.20 16.18
CA ASP A 371 9.04 -4.80 15.56
C ASP A 371 9.87 -3.75 14.79
N TRP A 372 11.07 -3.49 15.28
CA TRP A 372 12.00 -2.54 14.69
C TRP A 372 13.30 -3.19 14.19
N GLU A 373 13.34 -4.52 14.10
CA GLU A 373 14.52 -5.26 13.64
C GLU A 373 14.90 -4.82 12.22
N ASP A 374 16.11 -4.29 12.03
CA ASP A 374 16.59 -3.71 10.77
C ASP A 374 15.74 -2.55 10.20
N VAL A 375 14.91 -1.91 11.03
CA VAL A 375 14.02 -0.81 10.64
C VAL A 375 14.50 0.52 11.21
N GLN A 376 14.55 1.57 10.39
CA GLN A 376 14.88 2.95 10.77
C GLN A 376 13.67 3.88 10.76
N MET A 377 12.70 3.63 9.87
CA MET A 377 11.46 4.40 9.75
C MET A 377 10.32 3.47 9.32
N LYS A 378 9.07 3.88 9.60
CA LYS A 378 7.88 3.08 9.29
C LYS A 378 6.87 3.86 8.46
N CYS A 379 6.16 3.15 7.58
CA CYS A 379 5.12 3.70 6.73
C CYS A 379 3.96 2.72 6.62
N VAL A 380 2.73 3.23 6.59
CA VAL A 380 1.51 2.45 6.32
C VAL A 380 0.99 2.78 4.94
N LEU A 381 0.66 1.75 4.18
CA LEU A 381 0.13 1.81 2.83
C LEU A 381 -1.30 1.27 2.83
N SER A 382 -2.25 2.01 2.27
CA SER A 382 -3.63 1.56 2.11
C SER A 382 -4.29 2.14 0.86
N GLN A 383 -5.49 1.68 0.55
CA GLN A 383 -6.22 2.07 -0.64
C GLN A 383 -6.74 3.51 -0.50
N THR A 384 -7.38 3.83 0.63
CA THR A 384 -8.05 5.14 0.83
C THR A 384 -7.68 5.85 2.14
N ALA A 385 -7.93 7.16 2.17
CA ALA A 385 -7.59 8.07 3.25
C ALA A 385 -8.39 7.80 4.53
N PHE A 386 -7.75 7.88 5.70
CA PHE A 386 -8.43 7.86 7.02
C PHE A 386 -9.12 9.21 7.34
N CYS A 387 -9.74 9.87 6.37
CA CYS A 387 -10.58 11.07 6.54
C CYS A 387 -11.36 11.40 5.27
N GLY A 388 -12.46 12.16 5.42
CA GLY A 388 -13.18 12.77 4.29
C GLY A 388 -12.62 14.14 3.93
N ALA A 389 -11.54 14.19 3.14
CA ALA A 389 -10.89 15.45 2.76
C ALA A 389 -11.46 16.10 1.49
N VAL A 390 -12.64 15.66 1.02
CA VAL A 390 -13.26 16.10 -0.24
C VAL A 390 -14.64 16.68 0.06
N HIS A 391 -14.94 17.82 -0.56
CA HIS A 391 -16.23 18.52 -0.39
C HIS A 391 -17.08 18.57 -1.66
N MET A 392 -16.46 18.56 -2.84
CA MET A 392 -17.19 18.55 -4.12
C MET A 392 -16.85 17.27 -4.88
N HIS A 393 -17.87 16.60 -5.40
CA HIS A 393 -17.78 15.27 -5.99
C HIS A 393 -18.38 15.26 -7.40
N GLY A 394 -17.58 14.88 -8.40
CA GLY A 394 -17.98 14.74 -9.81
C GLY A 394 -18.18 16.07 -10.55
N SER A 395 -18.53 17.15 -9.87
CA SER A 395 -18.59 18.51 -10.42
C SER A 395 -18.25 19.58 -9.37
N GLU A 396 -17.86 20.77 -9.83
CA GLU A 396 -17.58 21.94 -8.99
C GLU A 396 -18.79 22.44 -8.17
N THR A 397 -20.00 21.93 -8.47
CA THR A 397 -21.24 22.25 -7.74
C THR A 397 -21.82 21.05 -6.98
N GLY A 398 -21.23 19.86 -7.14
CA GLY A 398 -21.69 18.61 -6.55
C GLY A 398 -21.24 18.45 -5.10
N ARG A 399 -21.67 19.37 -4.23
CA ARG A 399 -21.26 19.33 -2.82
C ARG A 399 -21.78 18.07 -2.13
N LEU A 400 -20.88 17.36 -1.48
CA LEU A 400 -21.16 16.23 -0.59
C LEU A 400 -20.62 16.58 0.78
N LEU A 401 -21.46 16.46 1.82
CA LEU A 401 -21.01 16.76 3.18
C LEU A 401 -20.11 15.65 3.71
N ALA A 402 -20.56 14.39 3.62
CA ALA A 402 -19.80 13.23 4.07
C ALA A 402 -19.87 12.09 3.05
N ASP A 403 -18.70 11.54 2.74
CA ASP A 403 -18.52 10.32 1.95
C ASP A 403 -18.10 9.18 2.88
N LEU A 404 -18.96 8.17 3.02
CA LEU A 404 -18.72 7.00 3.87
C LEU A 404 -17.76 5.99 3.21
N ASP A 405 -17.41 6.20 1.94
CA ASP A 405 -16.48 5.35 1.22
C ASP A 405 -15.01 5.56 1.64
N CYS A 406 -14.63 6.76 2.09
CA CYS A 406 -13.30 6.96 2.69
C CYS A 406 -13.17 6.25 4.04
N ASN A 407 -11.94 6.04 4.53
CA ASN A 407 -11.70 5.47 5.86
C ASN A 407 -11.89 6.47 7.01
N GLY A 408 -12.55 7.60 6.74
CA GLY A 408 -13.12 8.46 7.78
C GLY A 408 -14.24 7.78 8.56
N TRP A 409 -14.89 6.77 7.97
CA TRP A 409 -15.97 5.98 8.56
C TRP A 409 -15.70 4.47 8.43
N PRO A 410 -16.08 3.63 9.42
CA PRO A 410 -16.64 4.00 10.73
C PRO A 410 -15.63 4.72 11.65
N GLN A 411 -16.08 5.74 12.39
CA GLN A 411 -15.17 6.62 13.15
C GLN A 411 -14.43 5.88 14.28
N THR A 412 -15.09 4.97 15.00
CA THR A 412 -14.42 4.14 16.01
C THR A 412 -13.33 3.26 15.39
N GLY A 413 -13.59 2.66 14.22
CA GLY A 413 -12.61 1.85 13.50
C GLY A 413 -11.41 2.67 13.01
N ARG A 414 -11.68 3.87 12.47
CA ARG A 414 -10.66 4.85 12.08
C ARG A 414 -9.76 5.23 13.24
N ARG A 415 -10.34 5.52 14.41
CA ARG A 415 -9.57 5.91 15.61
C ARG A 415 -8.59 4.83 16.02
N LYS A 416 -9.04 3.57 16.11
CA LYS A 416 -8.16 2.42 16.42
C LYS A 416 -6.99 2.32 15.44
N ALA A 417 -7.25 2.45 14.13
CA ALA A 417 -6.20 2.42 13.12
C ALA A 417 -5.16 3.54 13.33
N LEU A 418 -5.61 4.78 13.50
CA LEU A 418 -4.71 5.92 13.71
C LEU A 418 -3.94 5.85 15.02
N GLU A 419 -4.52 5.28 16.07
CA GLU A 419 -3.84 5.02 17.34
C GLU A 419 -2.65 4.06 17.13
N GLU A 420 -2.83 2.95 16.41
CA GLU A 420 -1.74 2.01 16.09
C GLU A 420 -0.67 2.65 15.19
N ILE A 421 -1.06 3.40 14.15
CA ILE A 421 -0.12 4.12 13.27
C ILE A 421 0.71 5.13 14.08
N ARG A 422 0.08 5.86 15.01
CA ARG A 422 0.76 6.80 15.92
C ARG A 422 1.74 6.09 16.87
N ARG A 423 1.33 4.97 17.47
CA ARG A 423 2.18 4.16 18.37
C ARG A 423 3.46 3.68 17.66
N ALA A 424 3.36 3.39 16.37
CA ALA A 424 4.46 2.93 15.52
C ALA A 424 5.33 4.06 14.93
N LYS A 425 5.02 5.34 15.21
CA LYS A 425 5.68 6.50 14.59
C LYS A 425 5.75 6.37 13.05
N ALA A 426 4.63 6.03 12.44
CA ALA A 426 4.52 5.86 10.99
C ALA A 426 3.74 6.99 10.31
N ILE A 427 4.07 7.25 9.04
CA ILE A 427 3.28 8.07 8.12
C ILE A 427 2.37 7.17 7.26
N HIS A 428 1.21 7.67 6.84
CA HIS A 428 0.27 6.96 5.98
C HIS A 428 0.31 7.46 4.52
N LEU A 429 0.42 6.54 3.55
CA LEU A 429 0.30 6.81 2.12
C LEU A 429 -0.90 6.05 1.54
N CYS A 430 -1.70 6.72 0.71
CA CYS A 430 -2.90 6.13 0.09
C CYS A 430 -3.30 6.81 -1.23
N GLY A 431 -4.38 6.31 -1.85
CA GLY A 431 -4.99 6.80 -3.09
C GLY A 431 -6.50 7.04 -3.01
N ASP A 432 -7.26 6.53 -3.99
CA ASP A 432 -8.74 6.57 -4.15
C ASP A 432 -9.38 7.97 -4.33
N GLN A 433 -8.94 8.99 -3.61
CA GLN A 433 -9.74 10.21 -3.46
C GLN A 433 -9.70 11.19 -4.66
N HIS A 434 -8.98 10.88 -5.74
CA HIS A 434 -8.81 11.71 -6.96
C HIS A 434 -8.43 13.18 -6.67
N LEU A 435 -7.91 13.44 -5.48
CA LEU A 435 -7.50 14.74 -4.97
C LEU A 435 -6.26 14.52 -4.12
N ALA A 436 -5.15 15.14 -4.50
CA ALA A 436 -3.96 15.09 -3.67
C ALA A 436 -4.18 15.92 -2.41
N VAL A 437 -3.96 15.33 -1.23
CA VAL A 437 -4.00 16.03 0.05
C VAL A 437 -2.92 15.53 1.00
N VAL A 438 -2.34 16.44 1.77
CA VAL A 438 -1.55 16.11 2.96
C VAL A 438 -2.32 16.60 4.18
N VAL A 439 -2.59 15.70 5.11
CA VAL A 439 -3.31 16.00 6.36
C VAL A 439 -2.48 15.56 7.56
N LYS A 440 -2.54 16.31 8.66
CA LYS A 440 -2.21 15.79 9.97
C LYS A 440 -3.49 15.33 10.66
N HIS A 441 -3.58 14.05 10.98
CA HIS A 441 -4.80 13.51 11.57
C HIS A 441 -4.95 13.94 13.03
N GLY A 442 -6.19 14.18 13.43
CA GLY A 442 -6.60 14.23 14.83
C GLY A 442 -7.37 12.98 15.24
N ILE A 443 -7.00 12.43 16.40
CA ILE A 443 -7.66 11.35 17.12
C ILE A 443 -8.51 12.00 18.21
N ASP A 444 -7.90 12.58 19.25
CA ASP A 444 -8.60 13.24 20.36
C ASP A 444 -8.63 14.75 20.17
N GLN A 445 -7.50 15.34 19.79
CA GLN A 445 -7.33 16.76 19.47
C GLN A 445 -6.91 16.96 18.01
N PHE A 446 -6.83 18.21 17.55
CA PHE A 446 -6.24 18.50 16.25
C PHE A 446 -4.74 18.19 16.27
N GLY A 447 -4.24 17.54 15.23
CA GLY A 447 -2.83 17.28 15.01
C GLY A 447 -2.15 16.31 16.00
N ASP A 448 -2.90 15.55 16.80
CA ASP A 448 -2.36 14.59 17.79
C ASP A 448 -2.17 13.15 17.24
N GLY A 449 -2.42 12.97 15.94
CA GLY A 449 -2.21 11.73 15.19
C GLY A 449 -1.16 11.90 14.08
N PRO A 450 -0.97 10.84 13.27
CA PRO A 450 0.05 10.79 12.23
C PRO A 450 -0.29 11.69 11.04
N PHE A 451 0.70 11.94 10.19
CA PHE A 451 0.47 12.52 8.86
C PHE A 451 -0.06 11.47 7.88
N GLY A 452 -0.89 11.90 6.95
CA GLY A 452 -1.37 11.12 5.81
C GLY A 452 -1.18 11.88 4.50
N PHE A 453 -0.75 11.18 3.46
CA PHE A 453 -0.67 11.69 2.10
C PHE A 453 -1.50 10.82 1.14
N THR A 454 -2.52 11.44 0.56
CA THR A 454 -3.31 10.85 -0.52
C THR A 454 -2.76 11.34 -1.84
N SER A 455 -2.34 10.43 -2.73
CA SER A 455 -1.83 10.78 -4.05
C SER A 455 -2.93 11.35 -4.95
N PRO A 456 -2.60 12.22 -5.92
CA PRO A 456 -3.52 12.51 -7.01
C PRO A 456 -3.80 11.23 -7.81
N ALA A 457 -4.90 11.24 -8.57
CA ALA A 457 -5.11 10.21 -9.58
C ALA A 457 -4.05 10.32 -10.68
N LEU A 458 -3.50 9.20 -11.13
CA LEU A 458 -2.60 9.13 -12.29
C LEU A 458 -3.24 9.75 -13.53
N VAL A 459 -4.55 9.50 -13.70
CA VAL A 459 -5.38 10.10 -14.75
C VAL A 459 -6.77 10.39 -14.21
N ASN A 460 -7.10 11.67 -14.04
CA ASN A 460 -8.36 12.11 -13.43
C ASN A 460 -9.42 12.51 -14.47
N THR A 461 -10.10 11.53 -15.06
CA THR A 461 -11.18 11.80 -16.06
C THR A 461 -12.53 11.22 -15.68
N ILE A 462 -12.61 10.51 -14.55
CA ILE A 462 -13.81 9.81 -14.12
C ILE A 462 -14.58 10.66 -13.12
N TYR A 463 -13.89 11.17 -12.10
CA TYR A 463 -14.54 11.76 -10.94
C TYR A 463 -13.71 12.87 -10.30
N GLY A 464 -13.80 14.08 -10.86
CA GLY A 464 -13.15 15.25 -10.28
C GLY A 464 -13.62 15.50 -8.84
N ARG A 465 -12.68 15.84 -7.96
CA ARG A 465 -12.91 16.07 -6.54
C ARG A 465 -12.17 17.33 -6.08
N TRP A 466 -12.74 18.05 -5.11
CA TRP A 466 -12.18 19.32 -4.61
C TRP A 466 -12.26 19.45 -3.10
N TRP A 467 -11.22 20.00 -2.49
CA TRP A 467 -11.24 20.58 -1.15
C TRP A 467 -11.74 22.02 -1.24
N HIS A 468 -12.90 22.29 -0.64
CA HIS A 468 -13.52 23.62 -0.71
C HIS A 468 -14.37 23.90 0.54
N PRO A 469 -13.77 24.38 1.65
CA PRO A 469 -14.53 24.70 2.86
C PRO A 469 -15.66 25.69 2.56
N LEU A 470 -16.73 25.62 3.34
CA LEU A 470 -17.97 26.36 3.07
C LEU A 470 -17.82 27.88 3.21
N ASP A 471 -16.99 28.33 4.14
CA ASP A 471 -16.75 29.75 4.41
C ASP A 471 -15.57 30.32 3.61
N GLU A 472 -14.91 29.48 2.81
CA GLU A 472 -13.76 29.81 1.96
C GLU A 472 -12.60 30.47 2.72
N LYS A 473 -12.43 30.10 3.99
CA LYS A 473 -11.37 30.64 4.87
C LYS A 473 -10.35 29.57 5.27
N PRO A 474 -9.14 29.98 5.65
CA PRO A 474 -8.24 29.08 6.37
C PRO A 474 -8.89 28.62 7.68
N GLY A 475 -8.59 27.38 8.07
CA GLY A 475 -8.91 26.89 9.40
C GLY A 475 -8.01 27.58 10.45
N PRO A 476 -8.30 27.40 11.75
CA PRO A 476 -7.34 27.75 12.80
C PRO A 476 -5.97 27.10 12.55
N ASN A 477 -4.89 27.73 13.02
CA ASN A 477 -3.52 27.23 12.82
C ASN A 477 -3.17 26.91 11.34
N PRO A 478 -3.41 27.83 10.39
CA PRO A 478 -3.08 27.58 8.99
C PRO A 478 -1.58 27.38 8.81
N VAL A 479 -1.20 26.69 7.73
CA VAL A 479 0.21 26.50 7.39
C VAL A 479 0.83 27.88 7.11
N PRO A 480 1.86 28.29 7.88
CA PRO A 480 2.45 29.61 7.73
C PRO A 480 2.98 29.85 6.31
N ASN A 481 2.67 31.00 5.73
CA ASN A 481 3.10 31.41 4.38
C ASN A 481 2.70 30.44 3.26
N SER A 482 1.68 29.61 3.46
CA SER A 482 1.19 28.71 2.41
C SER A 482 0.58 29.49 1.25
N PRO A 483 0.85 29.10 -0.01
CA PRO A 483 0.15 29.66 -1.17
C PRO A 483 -1.31 29.18 -1.26
N LEU A 484 -1.69 28.20 -0.43
CA LEU A 484 -3.02 27.61 -0.41
C LEU A 484 -3.90 28.31 0.63
N PRO A 485 -5.06 28.88 0.23
CA PRO A 485 -5.88 29.70 1.12
C PRO A 485 -6.61 28.93 2.22
N TRP A 486 -6.77 27.61 2.08
CA TRP A 486 -7.65 26.79 2.94
C TRP A 486 -6.90 25.72 3.74
N THR A 487 -5.72 26.06 4.24
CA THR A 487 -4.96 25.22 5.18
C THR A 487 -5.38 25.47 6.63
N GLY A 488 -5.01 24.57 7.54
CA GLY A 488 -5.32 24.66 8.97
C GLY A 488 -6.30 23.59 9.47
N ASP A 489 -6.87 23.81 10.65
CA ASP A 489 -7.68 22.84 11.37
C ASP A 489 -9.14 22.82 10.90
N PHE A 490 -9.65 21.66 10.49
CA PHE A 490 -11.02 21.44 10.02
C PHE A 490 -11.61 20.15 10.56
N LYS A 491 -12.94 20.11 10.69
CA LYS A 491 -13.64 18.84 10.82
C LYS A 491 -14.11 18.40 9.44
N ASP A 492 -13.84 17.14 9.09
CA ASP A 492 -14.49 16.56 7.91
C ASP A 492 -16.00 16.38 8.14
N GLY A 493 -16.69 15.98 7.09
CA GLY A 493 -18.13 15.70 7.14
C GLY A 493 -18.54 14.76 8.25
N LEU A 494 -17.66 13.83 8.65
CA LEU A 494 -17.88 12.76 9.63
C LEU A 494 -17.49 13.20 11.06
N GLY A 495 -17.12 14.46 11.24
CA GLY A 495 -16.72 15.05 12.52
C GLY A 495 -15.28 14.71 12.92
N ASN A 496 -14.49 14.04 12.07
CA ASN A 496 -13.09 13.76 12.34
C ASN A 496 -12.26 15.04 12.27
N LYS A 497 -11.29 15.16 13.17
CA LYS A 497 -10.37 16.30 13.19
C LYS A 497 -9.26 16.05 12.16
N ILE A 498 -9.03 17.02 11.29
CA ILE A 498 -7.92 17.05 10.34
C ILE A 498 -7.26 18.43 10.36
N SER A 499 -5.94 18.46 10.25
CA SER A 499 -5.21 19.69 9.93
C SER A 499 -4.76 19.58 8.48
N MET A 500 -5.36 20.39 7.59
CA MET A 500 -5.06 20.42 6.17
C MET A 500 -3.71 21.10 5.93
N MET A 501 -2.73 20.35 5.44
CA MET A 501 -1.37 20.84 5.18
C MET A 501 -1.22 21.33 3.75
N ALA A 502 -1.70 20.56 2.78
CA ALA A 502 -1.80 20.95 1.37
C ALA A 502 -2.88 20.17 0.63
N TYR A 503 -3.35 20.72 -0.49
CA TYR A 503 -4.32 20.11 -1.39
C TYR A 503 -4.10 20.60 -2.83
N ALA A 504 -4.44 19.77 -3.83
CA ALA A 504 -4.30 20.10 -5.25
C ALA A 504 -5.66 20.08 -5.98
N ASN A 505 -6.41 21.17 -5.88
CA ASN A 505 -7.70 21.28 -6.58
C ASN A 505 -7.50 21.40 -8.10
N PRO A 506 -8.27 20.69 -8.93
CA PRO A 506 -8.25 20.88 -10.37
C PRO A 506 -8.86 22.23 -10.77
N PRO A 507 -8.13 23.09 -11.51
CA PRO A 507 -8.68 24.35 -12.00
C PRO A 507 -9.78 24.17 -13.05
N ASN A 508 -9.69 23.14 -13.90
CA ASN A 508 -10.68 22.84 -14.92
C ASN A 508 -10.59 21.37 -15.36
N ILE A 509 -11.54 20.55 -14.89
CA ILE A 509 -11.54 19.10 -15.17
C ILE A 509 -11.75 18.76 -16.67
N LYS A 510 -12.26 19.71 -17.47
CA LYS A 510 -12.48 19.51 -18.92
C LYS A 510 -11.17 19.64 -19.71
N ASP A 511 -10.22 20.43 -19.23
CA ASP A 511 -8.90 20.58 -19.84
C ASP A 511 -7.97 19.51 -19.27
N GLU A 512 -7.41 18.67 -20.14
CA GLU A 512 -6.52 17.59 -19.74
C GLU A 512 -5.34 18.05 -18.90
N LYS A 513 -4.80 19.25 -19.14
CA LYS A 513 -3.64 19.77 -18.40
C LYS A 513 -4.01 20.40 -17.05
N GLN A 514 -5.30 20.51 -16.73
CA GLN A 514 -5.81 21.21 -15.53
C GLN A 514 -6.69 20.29 -14.67
N ARG A 515 -6.52 18.97 -14.79
CA ARG A 515 -7.26 17.95 -14.03
C ARG A 515 -6.67 17.62 -12.67
N ALA A 516 -5.55 18.26 -12.31
CA ALA A 516 -4.78 17.94 -11.12
C ALA A 516 -4.48 16.43 -10.98
N ASP A 517 -4.30 15.75 -12.11
CA ASP A 517 -3.78 14.38 -12.18
C ASP A 517 -2.25 14.40 -12.10
N GLY A 518 -1.65 13.27 -11.73
CA GLY A 518 -0.21 13.17 -11.52
C GLY A 518 0.19 12.03 -10.59
N TYR A 519 1.25 12.23 -9.83
CA TYR A 519 1.79 11.23 -8.90
C TYR A 519 2.46 11.90 -7.69
N GLY A 520 2.58 11.14 -6.60
CA GLY A 520 3.33 11.55 -5.42
C GLY A 520 4.73 10.94 -5.37
N LEU A 521 5.67 11.62 -4.72
CA LEU A 521 6.99 11.06 -4.42
C LEU A 521 7.35 11.38 -2.95
N VAL A 522 7.76 10.36 -2.20
CA VAL A 522 7.99 10.48 -0.76
C VAL A 522 9.41 10.02 -0.45
N ARG A 523 10.20 10.90 0.18
CA ARG A 523 11.60 10.65 0.50
C ARG A 523 11.77 10.48 2.01
N PHE A 524 12.24 9.32 2.43
CA PHE A 524 12.49 8.97 3.83
C PHE A 524 13.98 9.13 4.12
N ASN A 525 14.39 10.22 4.80
CA ASN A 525 15.76 10.37 5.26
C ASN A 525 15.94 9.64 6.59
N LYS A 526 16.63 8.50 6.57
CA LYS A 526 16.81 7.65 7.75
C LYS A 526 17.71 8.27 8.81
N LYS A 527 18.62 9.17 8.39
CA LYS A 527 19.60 9.79 9.27
C LYS A 527 19.00 10.95 10.06
N THR A 528 18.24 11.81 9.40
CA THR A 528 17.57 12.95 10.04
C THR A 528 16.20 12.59 10.61
N GLN A 529 15.65 11.41 10.27
CA GLN A 529 14.28 11.00 10.60
C GLN A 529 13.24 12.01 10.11
N GLU A 530 13.45 12.53 8.90
CA GLU A 530 12.56 13.46 8.20
C GLU A 530 12.01 12.82 6.93
N VAL A 531 10.79 13.19 6.58
CA VAL A 531 10.12 12.78 5.34
C VAL A 531 9.79 14.00 4.52
N THR A 532 10.23 14.00 3.25
CA THR A 532 9.82 14.99 2.24
C THR A 532 8.72 14.39 1.38
N ILE A 533 7.57 15.04 1.34
CA ILE A 533 6.42 14.68 0.52
C ILE A 533 6.38 15.63 -0.68
N GLU A 534 6.37 15.08 -1.87
CA GLU A 534 6.30 15.78 -3.15
C GLU A 534 5.03 15.38 -3.92
N CYS A 535 4.48 16.29 -4.71
CA CYS A 535 3.30 16.04 -5.52
C CYS A 535 3.43 16.71 -6.89
N TRP A 536 3.48 15.88 -7.93
CA TRP A 536 3.86 16.27 -9.28
C TRP A 536 2.66 16.18 -10.22
N PRO A 537 2.28 17.27 -10.92
CA PRO A 537 1.30 17.22 -12.01
C PRO A 537 1.72 16.26 -13.12
N ARG A 538 0.76 15.62 -13.78
CA ARG A 538 1.01 14.68 -14.89
C ARG A 538 1.90 15.26 -15.99
N PHE A 539 1.72 16.53 -16.32
CA PHE A 539 2.45 17.23 -17.41
C PHE A 539 3.63 18.07 -16.92
N SER A 540 4.10 17.85 -15.69
CA SER A 540 5.30 18.51 -15.15
C SER A 540 6.58 17.98 -15.79
N ASP A 541 7.65 18.79 -15.76
CA ASP A 541 9.01 18.36 -16.11
C ASP A 541 9.90 18.37 -14.88
N ALA A 542 10.07 17.22 -14.22
CA ALA A 542 10.81 17.11 -12.97
C ALA A 542 12.28 17.58 -13.07
N LYS A 543 12.84 17.67 -14.27
CA LYS A 543 14.21 18.18 -14.50
C LYS A 543 14.37 19.66 -14.16
N LYS A 544 13.27 20.42 -14.12
CA LYS A 544 13.27 21.85 -13.75
C LYS A 544 13.16 22.08 -12.23
N GLY A 545 13.06 21.01 -11.44
CA GLY A 545 13.05 21.06 -9.98
C GLY A 545 11.69 21.42 -9.38
N ASP A 546 11.71 21.79 -8.09
CA ASP A 546 10.52 21.88 -7.24
C ASP A 546 9.44 22.87 -7.70
N SER A 547 9.77 23.84 -8.57
CA SER A 547 8.80 24.78 -9.11
C SER A 547 7.73 24.14 -10.00
N GLU A 548 7.94 22.90 -10.45
CA GLU A 548 6.98 22.17 -11.28
C GLU A 548 5.99 21.33 -10.45
N GLN A 549 6.16 21.26 -9.12
CA GLN A 549 5.21 20.60 -8.23
C GLN A 549 3.91 21.41 -8.08
N PHE A 550 2.86 20.78 -7.56
CA PHE A 550 1.64 21.52 -7.18
C PHE A 550 1.95 22.58 -6.09
N PRO A 551 1.25 23.72 -6.05
CA PRO A 551 1.42 24.72 -5.00
C PRO A 551 1.24 24.12 -3.60
N GLY A 552 2.15 24.45 -2.68
CA GLY A 552 2.14 23.94 -1.31
C GLY A 552 3.05 22.73 -1.08
N TRP A 553 3.62 22.15 -2.15
CA TRP A 553 4.68 21.15 -2.09
C TRP A 553 6.05 21.72 -2.51
N PRO A 554 7.17 21.10 -2.11
CA PRO A 554 7.27 19.95 -1.21
C PRO A 554 6.96 20.29 0.25
N ILE A 555 6.53 19.29 1.03
CA ILE A 555 6.30 19.39 2.49
C ILE A 555 7.31 18.52 3.21
N GLN A 556 7.95 19.07 4.24
CA GLN A 556 8.84 18.32 5.12
C GLN A 556 8.16 18.08 6.48
N VAL A 557 8.22 16.84 6.97
CA VAL A 557 7.69 16.46 8.28
C VAL A 557 8.71 15.60 9.03
N ALA A 558 8.89 15.84 10.33
CA ALA A 558 9.75 15.03 11.18
C ALA A 558 8.98 13.86 11.80
N VAL A 559 9.61 12.70 11.97
CA VAL A 559 9.02 11.55 12.68
C VAL A 559 8.60 11.92 14.11
N ALA A 560 9.34 12.83 14.75
CA ALA A 560 9.00 13.36 16.07
C ALA A 560 7.60 13.99 16.12
N ASP A 561 7.11 14.52 14.99
CA ASP A 561 5.81 15.19 14.89
C ASP A 561 4.65 14.24 14.60
N TYR A 562 4.90 12.94 14.41
CA TYR A 562 3.84 11.95 14.10
C TYR A 562 2.94 11.62 15.30
N ASP A 563 3.33 12.08 16.49
CA ASP A 563 2.53 12.08 17.70
C ASP A 563 2.48 13.49 18.27
N GLY A 564 1.46 14.26 17.88
CA GLY A 564 1.31 15.64 18.35
C GLY A 564 0.61 15.77 19.71
N ARG A 565 0.44 14.68 20.47
CA ARG A 565 -0.06 14.79 21.84
C ARG A 565 0.88 15.67 22.66
N LYS A 566 0.32 16.55 23.49
CA LYS A 566 1.12 17.40 24.39
C LYS A 566 1.55 16.58 25.60
N PRO A 567 2.86 16.41 25.86
CA PRO A 567 3.32 15.70 27.06
C PRO A 567 2.87 16.44 28.33
N VAL A 568 2.43 15.69 29.34
CA VAL A 568 2.19 16.25 30.69
C VAL A 568 3.46 16.27 31.54
N GLY A 569 4.49 15.53 31.10
CA GLY A 569 5.79 15.45 31.71
C GLY A 569 6.68 14.48 30.94
N PHE A 570 7.88 14.26 31.48
CA PHE A 570 8.89 13.40 30.88
C PHE A 570 9.47 12.46 31.94
N LEU A 571 9.77 11.23 31.53
CA LEU A 571 10.51 10.26 32.35
C LEU A 571 11.99 10.69 32.47
N PRO A 572 12.80 10.07 33.35
CA PRO A 572 14.23 10.28 33.38
C PRO A 572 14.87 10.17 31.99
N GLU A 573 15.86 11.01 31.71
CA GLU A 573 16.63 10.95 30.47
C GLU A 573 17.37 9.61 30.37
N LEU A 574 17.18 8.90 29.27
CA LEU A 574 17.95 7.71 28.94
C LEU A 574 19.22 8.15 28.23
N LYS A 575 20.38 7.70 28.70
CA LYS A 575 21.68 7.97 28.08
C LYS A 575 22.21 6.71 27.43
N PHE A 576 22.71 6.85 26.21
CA PHE A 576 23.15 5.75 25.37
C PHE A 576 24.58 5.97 24.89
N ASP A 577 25.25 4.87 24.53
CA ASP A 577 26.49 4.95 23.78
C ASP A 577 26.23 5.55 22.38
N ALA A 578 27.16 6.35 21.88
CA ALA A 578 26.99 7.10 20.62
C ALA A 578 26.67 6.24 19.38
N GLU A 579 27.05 4.96 19.42
CA GLU A 579 26.88 4.00 18.34
C GLU A 579 25.58 3.18 18.45
N SER A 580 24.88 3.25 19.60
CA SER A 580 23.62 2.56 19.78
C SER A 580 22.50 3.46 19.27
N THR A 581 21.81 3.09 18.19
CA THR A 581 20.56 3.71 17.76
C THR A 581 19.41 2.87 18.32
N PRO A 582 19.04 3.01 19.61
CA PRO A 582 18.27 2.00 20.30
C PRO A 582 16.77 2.11 19.97
N VAL A 583 16.06 1.02 20.21
CA VAL A 583 14.60 0.96 20.17
C VAL A 583 14.08 1.14 21.59
N VAL A 584 13.22 2.13 21.79
CA VAL A 584 12.59 2.45 23.08
C VAL A 584 11.09 2.22 22.98
N GLN A 585 10.55 1.45 23.92
CA GLN A 585 9.12 1.27 24.11
C GLN A 585 8.72 1.80 25.49
N VAL A 586 7.61 2.54 25.54
CA VAL A 586 7.05 3.08 26.79
C VAL A 586 5.68 2.49 27.03
N VAL A 587 5.49 1.88 28.19
CA VAL A 587 4.26 1.19 28.61
C VAL A 587 3.73 1.83 29.88
N LYS A 588 2.42 2.09 29.94
CA LYS A 588 1.76 2.58 31.16
C LYS A 588 1.45 1.39 32.08
N ASP A 589 1.92 1.45 33.34
CA ASP A 589 1.91 0.27 34.22
C ASP A 589 0.50 -0.21 34.60
N ASP A 590 -0.44 0.71 34.83
CA ASP A 590 -1.78 0.38 35.34
C ASP A 590 -2.70 -0.23 34.27
N THR A 591 -2.50 0.13 33.00
CA THR A 591 -3.30 -0.35 31.87
C THR A 591 -2.58 -1.38 31.00
N GLY A 592 -1.26 -1.46 31.07
CA GLY A 592 -0.44 -2.21 30.12
C GLY A 592 -0.41 -1.59 28.71
N GLU A 593 -0.86 -0.34 28.56
CA GLU A 593 -0.93 0.33 27.27
C GLU A 593 0.48 0.72 26.78
N ILE A 594 0.88 0.22 25.61
CA ILE A 594 2.09 0.65 24.91
C ILE A 594 1.86 2.04 24.32
N LEU A 595 2.38 3.11 24.91
CA LEU A 595 2.17 4.47 24.42
C LEU A 595 2.79 4.71 23.04
N TYR A 596 3.98 4.15 22.80
CA TYR A 596 4.69 4.13 21.53
C TYR A 596 5.89 3.19 21.60
N THR A 597 6.36 2.76 20.41
CA THR A 597 7.67 2.12 20.21
C THR A 597 8.39 2.86 19.09
N GLN A 598 9.64 3.26 19.29
CA GLN A 598 10.39 4.00 18.27
C GLN A 598 11.89 3.73 18.30
N ARG A 599 12.54 3.86 17.15
CA ARG A 599 13.99 3.99 17.09
C ARG A 599 14.40 5.42 17.41
N VAL A 600 15.29 5.54 18.39
CA VAL A 600 15.87 6.80 18.84
C VAL A 600 17.16 7.06 18.08
N ALA A 601 17.33 8.29 17.60
CA ALA A 601 18.58 8.81 17.08
C ALA A 601 19.36 9.58 18.16
N GLY A 602 20.69 9.44 18.18
CA GLY A 602 21.58 10.18 19.07
C GLY A 602 21.92 9.46 20.38
N THR A 603 22.55 10.20 21.31
CA THR A 603 23.14 9.65 22.55
C THR A 603 22.25 9.79 23.78
N SER A 604 21.08 10.42 23.65
CA SER A 604 20.11 10.47 24.74
C SER A 604 18.68 10.61 24.22
N PHE A 605 17.73 10.21 25.06
CA PHE A 605 16.32 10.37 24.79
C PHE A 605 15.57 10.55 26.09
N ARG A 606 14.70 11.56 26.13
CA ARG A 606 13.84 11.80 27.27
C ARG A 606 12.40 11.40 26.92
N PRO A 607 11.89 10.27 27.42
CA PRO A 607 10.60 9.76 26.99
C PRO A 607 9.44 10.69 27.41
N PRO A 608 8.66 11.27 26.48
CA PRO A 608 7.43 11.97 26.82
C PRO A 608 6.35 11.00 27.30
N VAL A 609 5.53 11.45 28.25
CA VAL A 609 4.32 10.77 28.70
C VAL A 609 3.12 11.72 28.71
N PHE A 610 1.92 11.16 28.56
CA PHE A 610 0.70 11.93 28.25
C PHE A 610 -0.36 11.87 29.34
N ALA A 611 -0.04 11.24 30.49
CA ALA A 611 -0.86 11.20 31.69
C ALA A 611 0.03 11.09 32.93
N GLU A 612 -0.52 11.39 34.11
CA GLU A 612 0.12 11.04 35.37
C GLU A 612 0.10 9.51 35.58
N GLY A 613 1.04 9.01 36.38
CA GLY A 613 1.15 7.58 36.70
C GLY A 613 2.59 7.09 36.67
N THR A 614 2.74 5.76 36.65
CA THR A 614 4.02 5.09 36.52
C THR A 614 4.10 4.33 35.20
N TYR A 615 5.34 4.18 34.72
CA TYR A 615 5.64 3.67 33.40
C TYR A 615 6.78 2.66 33.44
N THR A 616 6.69 1.69 32.55
CA THR A 616 7.77 0.77 32.24
C THR A 616 8.38 1.17 30.90
N VAL A 617 9.71 1.29 30.87
CA VAL A 617 10.48 1.62 29.68
C VAL A 617 11.34 0.41 29.30
N HIS A 618 11.11 -0.12 28.11
CA HIS A 618 11.91 -1.21 27.53
C HIS A 618 12.87 -0.65 26.48
N VAL A 619 14.13 -1.06 26.51
CA VAL A 619 15.17 -0.61 25.58
C VAL A 619 15.92 -1.82 25.00
N GLY A 620 16.31 -1.76 23.74
CA GLY A 620 17.19 -2.74 23.10
C GLY A 620 17.70 -2.28 21.73
N LYS A 621 18.59 -3.05 21.08
CA LYS A 621 19.23 -2.65 19.81
C LYS A 621 18.31 -2.84 18.60
N ALA A 622 17.76 -4.03 18.45
CA ALA A 622 16.86 -4.39 17.35
C ALA A 622 15.39 -4.34 17.75
N LYS A 623 15.07 -4.79 18.97
CA LYS A 623 13.74 -4.81 19.57
C LYS A 623 13.83 -4.23 20.97
N ALA A 624 12.75 -3.64 21.47
CA ALA A 624 12.69 -3.24 22.86
C ALA A 624 12.73 -4.48 23.78
N GLY A 625 13.36 -4.37 24.96
CA GLY A 625 13.25 -5.38 26.01
C GLY A 625 14.56 -6.09 26.41
N GLU A 626 15.71 -5.72 25.86
CA GLU A 626 17.01 -6.18 26.38
C GLU A 626 17.23 -5.69 27.82
N VAL A 627 16.84 -4.44 28.10
CA VAL A 627 16.83 -3.83 29.42
C VAL A 627 15.47 -3.20 29.68
N SER A 628 15.01 -3.24 30.93
CA SER A 628 13.72 -2.68 31.34
C SER A 628 13.84 -1.89 32.64
N PHE A 629 13.18 -0.73 32.67
CA PHE A 629 13.09 0.14 33.85
C PHE A 629 11.63 0.29 34.23
N THR A 630 11.24 -0.26 35.38
CA THR A 630 9.84 -0.33 35.82
C THR A 630 9.49 0.80 36.79
N SER A 631 8.21 1.15 36.85
CA SER A 631 7.69 2.11 37.83
C SER A 631 8.34 3.48 37.79
N LEU A 632 8.77 3.93 36.60
CA LEU A 632 9.28 5.27 36.37
C LEU A 632 8.14 6.28 36.43
N ALA A 633 8.37 7.41 37.08
CA ALA A 633 7.43 8.53 37.14
C ALA A 633 7.98 9.74 36.39
N ILE A 634 7.14 10.75 36.20
CA ILE A 634 7.57 12.07 35.71
C ILE A 634 8.66 12.58 36.65
N ALA A 635 9.80 12.97 36.08
CA ALA A 635 10.99 13.35 36.83
C ALA A 635 11.49 14.75 36.44
N ASP A 636 12.27 15.37 37.34
CA ASP A 636 12.96 16.63 37.08
C ASP A 636 13.96 16.51 35.91
N ILE A 637 14.34 17.65 35.33
CA ILE A 637 15.20 17.69 34.13
C ILE A 637 16.58 17.06 34.31
N ASP A 638 17.07 16.98 35.55
CA ASP A 638 18.40 16.43 35.87
C ASP A 638 18.39 14.92 36.13
N ALA A 639 17.22 14.27 36.16
CA ALA A 639 17.12 12.83 36.37
C ALA A 639 17.52 12.07 35.11
N ALA A 640 18.52 11.20 35.23
CA ALA A 640 19.04 10.41 34.11
C ALA A 640 19.32 8.94 34.51
N ILE A 641 19.28 8.07 33.51
CA ILE A 641 19.57 6.64 33.60
C ILE A 641 20.56 6.29 32.48
N ASP A 642 21.72 5.75 32.85
CA ASP A 642 22.66 5.20 31.87
C ASP A 642 22.16 3.83 31.40
N VAL A 643 22.02 3.68 30.08
CA VAL A 643 21.54 2.46 29.44
C VAL A 643 22.69 1.78 28.72
N VAL A 644 23.05 0.59 29.19
CA VAL A 644 24.07 -0.26 28.56
C VAL A 644 23.38 -1.43 27.85
N LEU A 645 23.50 -1.48 26.53
CA LEU A 645 22.95 -2.55 25.69
C LEU A 645 24.02 -3.59 25.36
N ALA A 646 23.63 -4.86 25.33
CA ALA A 646 24.54 -6.01 25.20
C ALA A 646 25.13 -6.14 23.79
#